data_AF-A0A6L8V8K6-F1
#
_entry.id   AF-A0A6L8V8K6-F1
#
_cell.length_a   1.000
_cell.length_b   1.000
_cell.length_c   1.000
_cell.angle_alpha   90.00
_cell.angle_beta   90.00
_cell.angle_gamma   90.00
#
_symmetry.space_group_name_H-M   'P 1'
#
loop_
_entity.id
_entity.type
_entity.pdbx_description
1 polymer ?
#
loop_
_entity_poly.entity_id
_entity_poly.type
_entity_poly.pdbx_seq_one_letter_code
_entity_poly.pdbx_strand_id
1 'polypeptide(L)'
;MNAKKKILSSVLGVSLLFSMAPAAFATNNYYPSNQGPSQAQPPAGREYFPTDISKLPSSEGLPDLFKQLDPTKGTNGSVTTKEEWTQRRSELSDLLQYYYYGYEKKTAKENVSYSGNLGTSNATLTVTVKNPENDKSGSYNVTGIYIPTYKEGVADADLKAGETNIAPPYPFVIGVGGGVSANMRNAFLRRGYAVMNNPTGTIYSDNASRSGLYTTLYPFNKDTYEGNSGALMGWAWGISRTIDALENGAYQGLIDPTRSVVTGVSRNGKGAALAGAFDERIRIVVPVDPGQGGIASMRYSSEGRIYNYNVPNSSTGAPNASYSNSNMNRSFFRNEKPTNLLTTGEAHWLDVKAEDFRNELDNLPFDSHALAALVAPRPLITYTGEGFDWLSSPGTVLATVAAKEVYELLGVGDNIAVRVHDGAHAFQDRDHAYLLAIMDREFHGGKYGDPLKVEGPDTLGVNVNPPLHPAATYSSVWNMSVYPYEVDSSFIRWSQPGKYSIYTTNEMLTADNPATIKAYSDAPQVKLDTGAGTYTADVVQGVATFTLSADKVKAGRYTLSTIGSSKDNKSVYLQSYDLKGILRTSITGDDTGDQRWVFGFTSKVDKNAIKIFANNVPVPASVNEGLEPGWILPYGASINTGYSSADADNTNKHSFFQEEVTGFPASYAAGTNRVVRLEDVKLESLPGYNFQFSYDLNKNKSVMPPSWPSTNVKIGPSANWPQYPNKNTDTGARPESLPWPTTNLGAVTFNPSNAVITPDTTSVSIGFENAMDPQNFGFGTNFANDYTVTWSENNTIATIGFDKPVASGSKLILAQLKDSAGNANVQPYVFDLQGVNATSLTGPENVSTGDVFDLSFGLNGYSQDALAQDMTVTFNTYKLDFIAPASLNNDFKVVDYKVIEPGKIRLLNVFFGNLQGDPNGALLKLQFKAKPDASGDAAVTVSNVIVVGKDDVENEVAGTSHNIHITTVEKQDLSELIAEAQSTYANATEGRLVGQYPVGSKAALNTAISAALQIANDSSATQSAVDQAKTSLNEALQLFRSLVIVSIPGDTNNDNKVSVGDLSRMVKAYGKTSQDPDWNSVMSLDLNQDGFIDIEDLVQMAKLIFNW
;
A
#
# COMPACT_ATOMS: atom_id res chain seq x y z
N MET A 1 47.78 68.65 -38.30
CA MET A 1 46.68 69.27 -39.08
C MET A 1 45.46 69.44 -38.18
N ASN A 2 44.65 70.47 -38.44
CA ASN A 2 43.34 70.83 -37.90
C ASN A 2 42.54 69.69 -37.21
N ALA A 3 42.05 69.78 -35.97
CA ALA A 3 41.19 70.76 -35.27
C ALA A 3 39.68 70.41 -35.27
N LYS A 4 39.02 70.71 -34.14
CA LYS A 4 37.60 70.45 -33.77
C LYS A 4 37.31 68.98 -33.37
N LYS A 5 36.58 68.67 -32.29
CA LYS A 5 35.81 69.50 -31.32
C LYS A 5 36.38 69.43 -29.88
N LYS A 6 36.05 70.46 -29.10
CA LYS A 6 36.41 70.74 -27.70
C LYS A 6 35.14 71.38 -27.09
N ILE A 7 34.66 71.03 -25.91
CA ILE A 7 34.83 71.74 -24.61
C ILE A 7 33.86 71.02 -23.64
N LEU A 8 34.21 70.55 -22.43
CA LEU A 8 34.84 71.13 -21.23
C LEU A 8 33.84 71.73 -20.22
N SER A 9 33.78 71.12 -19.03
CA SER A 9 33.67 71.79 -17.72
C SER A 9 34.25 70.80 -16.67
N SER A 10 35.52 70.89 -16.25
CA SER A 10 36.15 71.88 -15.34
C SER A 10 35.80 71.61 -13.85
N VAL A 11 36.72 71.63 -12.87
CA VAL A 11 38.14 72.05 -12.86
C VAL A 11 38.84 71.65 -11.52
N LEU A 12 40.17 71.37 -11.54
CA LEU A 12 41.19 71.30 -10.45
C LEU A 12 40.92 70.50 -9.14
N GLY A 13 41.93 69.98 -8.43
CA GLY A 13 43.37 69.91 -8.75
C GLY A 13 44.32 69.50 -7.60
N VAL A 14 44.99 68.36 -7.79
CA VAL A 14 46.38 67.98 -7.39
C VAL A 14 47.00 68.44 -6.05
N SER A 15 47.35 67.47 -5.18
CA SER A 15 48.63 67.29 -4.41
C SER A 15 48.43 66.43 -3.14
N LEU A 16 49.39 65.66 -2.59
CA LEU A 16 50.65 65.03 -3.07
C LEU A 16 51.04 63.89 -2.07
N LEU A 17 51.76 62.86 -2.56
CA LEU A 17 52.63 61.88 -1.85
C LEU A 17 52.24 61.29 -0.46
N PHE A 18 52.14 59.96 -0.37
CA PHE A 18 53.17 59.10 0.28
C PHE A 18 52.95 57.60 -0.05
N SER A 19 53.91 56.75 0.33
CA SER A 19 54.10 55.33 -0.05
C SER A 19 52.95 54.35 0.24
N MET A 20 52.75 53.37 -0.65
CA MET A 20 52.01 52.12 -0.35
C MET A 20 52.81 50.87 -0.74
N ALA A 21 52.72 49.85 0.11
CA ALA A 21 53.29 48.51 -0.06
C ALA A 21 52.51 47.68 -1.11
N PRO A 22 53.07 46.59 -1.68
CA PRO A 22 52.36 45.75 -2.63
C PRO A 22 51.13 45.09 -1.98
N ALA A 23 49.97 45.25 -2.60
CA ALA A 23 48.72 44.67 -2.14
C ALA A 23 48.74 43.14 -2.29
N ALA A 24 48.47 42.44 -1.19
CA ALA A 24 48.20 41.00 -1.21
C ALA A 24 46.84 40.71 -1.86
N PHE A 25 46.73 39.57 -2.53
CA PHE A 25 45.51 39.13 -3.22
C PHE A 25 44.35 38.95 -2.22
N ALA A 26 43.25 39.69 -2.42
CA ALA A 26 42.02 39.48 -1.67
C ALA A 26 41.22 38.31 -2.26
N THR A 27 41.01 37.27 -1.46
CA THR A 27 40.07 36.19 -1.80
C THR A 27 38.63 36.66 -1.61
N ASN A 28 37.84 36.66 -2.70
CA ASN A 28 36.40 36.91 -2.60
C ASN A 28 35.73 35.85 -1.70
N ASN A 29 35.39 36.23 -0.47
CA ASN A 29 34.51 35.50 0.42
C ASN A 29 33.07 35.82 0.04
N TYR A 30 32.28 34.80 -0.31
CA TYR A 30 30.86 34.94 -0.67
C TYR A 30 29.92 34.86 0.54
N TYR A 31 30.50 34.77 1.75
CA TYR A 31 29.77 34.88 3.01
C TYR A 31 29.94 36.31 3.53
N PRO A 32 28.85 37.03 3.89
CA PRO A 32 28.98 38.32 4.55
C PRO A 32 29.80 38.14 5.83
N SER A 33 30.67 39.12 6.11
CA SER A 33 31.59 39.07 7.25
C SER A 33 30.87 38.75 8.56
N ASN A 34 31.43 37.82 9.34
CA ASN A 34 31.00 37.50 10.70
C ASN A 34 31.00 38.76 11.59
N GLN A 35 29.89 39.50 11.59
CA GLN A 35 29.44 40.17 12.78
C GLN A 35 28.56 39.15 13.50
N GLY A 36 29.08 38.59 14.59
CA GLY A 36 28.24 37.82 15.51
C GLY A 36 27.06 38.70 15.96
N PRO A 37 25.91 38.12 16.32
CA PRO A 37 24.73 38.90 16.64
C PRO A 37 25.06 39.92 17.73
N SER A 38 25.05 41.21 17.39
CA SER A 38 25.02 42.29 18.36
C SER A 38 23.86 42.00 19.30
N GLN A 39 24.10 42.03 20.62
CA GLN A 39 23.15 41.65 21.67
C GLN A 39 21.69 41.98 21.30
N ALA A 40 21.02 41.01 20.68
CA ALA A 40 19.63 41.19 20.29
C ALA A 40 18.82 41.07 21.58
N GLN A 41 18.29 42.21 22.02
CA GLN A 41 17.17 42.22 22.96
C GLN A 41 16.13 41.22 22.46
N PRO A 42 15.45 40.46 23.34
CA PRO A 42 14.36 39.59 22.91
C PRO A 42 13.36 40.40 22.08
N PRO A 43 12.90 39.91 20.92
CA PRO A 43 12.10 40.73 20.01
C PRO A 43 10.85 41.30 20.71
N ALA A 44 10.68 42.61 20.61
CA ALA A 44 9.43 43.26 20.97
C ALA A 44 8.35 42.80 19.97
N GLY A 45 7.49 41.88 20.40
CA GLY A 45 6.48 41.25 19.52
C GLY A 45 5.55 40.20 20.15
N ARG A 46 5.79 39.75 21.40
CA ARG A 46 4.97 38.69 22.04
C ARG A 46 3.48 39.01 22.25
N GLU A 47 3.03 40.26 22.11
CA GLU A 47 1.63 40.64 22.32
C GLU A 47 0.65 40.02 21.29
N TYR A 48 1.17 39.43 20.21
CA TYR A 48 0.36 38.89 19.10
C TYR A 48 0.26 37.36 19.06
N PHE A 49 1.05 36.61 19.82
CA PHE A 49 0.96 35.14 19.84
C PHE A 49 -0.23 34.72 20.72
N PRO A 50 -1.30 34.11 20.17
CA PRO A 50 -2.44 33.72 20.97
C PRO A 50 -2.06 32.64 21.99
N THR A 51 -2.37 32.88 23.26
CA THR A 51 -2.28 31.86 24.32
C THR A 51 -3.32 30.77 24.12
N ASP A 52 -4.51 31.17 23.66
CA ASP A 52 -5.60 30.34 23.17
C ASP A 52 -5.33 29.92 21.73
N ILE A 53 -4.90 28.67 21.55
CA ILE A 53 -4.46 28.12 20.26
C ILE A 53 -5.57 28.04 19.21
N SER A 54 -6.85 28.09 19.60
CA SER A 54 -7.99 28.07 18.65
C SER A 54 -8.02 29.31 17.75
N LYS A 55 -7.29 30.37 18.11
CA LYS A 55 -7.12 31.61 17.34
C LYS A 55 -5.97 31.57 16.34
N LEU A 56 -5.14 30.51 16.36
CA LEU A 56 -4.09 30.31 15.36
C LEU A 56 -4.70 29.82 14.04
N PRO A 57 -4.11 30.16 12.88
CA PRO A 57 -4.58 29.69 11.59
C PRO A 57 -4.43 28.17 11.49
N SER A 58 -5.51 27.49 11.12
CA SER A 58 -5.50 26.05 10.85
C SER A 58 -5.05 25.76 9.41
N SER A 59 -4.21 24.74 9.22
CA SER A 59 -3.74 24.26 7.93
C SER A 59 -3.53 22.75 7.97
N GLU A 60 -4.27 22.02 7.12
CA GLU A 60 -4.10 20.57 6.92
C GLU A 60 -2.76 20.18 6.27
N GLY A 61 -2.11 21.12 5.58
CA GLY A 61 -0.77 20.97 5.01
C GLY A 61 0.26 21.77 5.79
N LEU A 62 1.51 21.74 5.33
CA LEU A 62 2.60 22.54 5.91
C LEU A 62 2.26 24.05 5.88
N PRO A 63 2.39 24.78 7.01
CA PRO A 63 2.23 26.23 7.04
C PRO A 63 3.21 26.94 6.10
N ASP A 64 2.75 27.97 5.40
CA ASP A 64 3.56 28.69 4.40
C ASP A 64 4.79 29.38 5.05
N LEU A 65 6.00 29.02 4.60
CA LEU A 65 7.25 29.63 5.07
C LEU A 65 7.33 31.12 4.71
N PHE A 66 6.67 31.56 3.64
CA PHE A 66 6.65 32.93 3.15
C PHE A 66 5.44 33.75 3.63
N LYS A 67 4.68 33.24 4.61
CA LYS A 67 3.58 33.97 5.26
C LYS A 67 3.82 34.15 6.76
N GLN A 68 4.05 35.39 7.19
CA GLN A 68 4.11 35.78 8.60
C GLN A 68 2.73 35.63 9.27
N LEU A 69 2.74 35.34 10.57
CA LEU A 69 1.53 35.25 11.40
C LEU A 69 1.00 36.65 11.72
N ASP A 70 1.88 37.63 11.93
CA ASP A 70 1.52 39.05 12.05
C ASP A 70 1.25 39.67 10.65
N PRO A 71 -0.01 40.01 10.32
CA PRO A 71 -0.35 40.58 9.01
C PRO A 71 0.15 42.02 8.83
N THR A 72 0.62 42.69 9.89
CA THR A 72 1.13 44.08 9.83
C THR A 72 2.58 44.16 9.35
N LYS A 73 3.28 43.03 9.25
CA LYS A 73 4.68 42.92 8.78
C LYS A 73 4.75 42.60 7.29
N GLY A 74 5.89 42.92 6.66
CA GLY A 74 6.09 42.72 5.22
C GLY A 74 4.97 43.34 4.37
N THR A 75 4.69 42.74 3.22
CA THR A 75 3.55 43.14 2.39
C THR A 75 2.29 42.36 2.81
N ASN A 76 1.57 42.86 3.82
CA ASN A 76 0.37 42.22 4.40
C ASN A 76 0.66 40.78 4.89
N GLY A 77 1.69 40.61 5.70
CA GLY A 77 2.23 39.33 6.19
C GLY A 77 3.04 38.55 5.14
N SER A 78 3.15 38.99 3.89
CA SER A 78 3.85 38.23 2.84
C SER A 78 5.36 38.50 2.85
N VAL A 79 6.16 37.45 2.63
CA VAL A 79 7.62 37.51 2.51
C VAL A 79 7.99 37.38 1.04
N THR A 80 8.55 38.45 0.45
CA THR A 80 8.89 38.50 -0.98
C THR A 80 10.36 38.76 -1.25
N THR A 81 11.10 39.20 -0.23
CA THR A 81 12.51 39.61 -0.29
C THR A 81 13.38 38.88 0.74
N LYS A 82 14.71 38.96 0.60
CA LYS A 82 15.65 38.37 1.57
C LYS A 82 15.60 39.10 2.92
N GLU A 83 15.30 40.39 2.87
CA GLU A 83 15.17 41.28 4.02
C GLU A 83 13.90 40.97 4.83
N GLU A 84 12.77 40.71 4.16
CA GLU A 84 11.55 40.20 4.81
C GLU A 84 11.75 38.78 5.35
N TRP A 85 12.57 37.94 4.68
CA TRP A 85 12.90 36.61 5.21
C TRP A 85 13.64 36.69 6.55
N THR A 86 14.56 37.64 6.74
CA THR A 86 15.23 37.82 8.05
C THR A 86 14.22 38.08 9.18
N GLN A 87 13.14 38.82 8.92
CA GLN A 87 12.06 39.05 9.89
C GLN A 87 11.28 37.76 10.16
N ARG A 88 10.88 37.04 9.09
CA ARG A 88 10.20 35.74 9.19
C ARG A 88 11.04 34.66 9.88
N ARG A 89 12.36 34.66 9.68
CA ARG A 89 13.31 33.75 10.36
C ARG A 89 13.26 33.97 11.87
N SER A 90 13.24 35.23 12.32
CA SER A 90 13.08 35.57 13.75
C SER A 90 11.72 35.13 14.27
N GLU A 91 10.64 35.42 13.54
CA GLU A 91 9.28 35.01 13.93
C GLU A 91 9.15 33.48 14.05
N LEU A 92 9.65 32.72 13.06
CA LEU A 92 9.68 31.26 13.10
C LEU A 92 10.49 30.73 14.28
N SER A 93 11.66 31.31 14.55
CA SER A 93 12.49 30.98 15.72
C SER A 93 11.75 31.22 17.04
N ASP A 94 11.01 32.31 17.15
CA ASP A 94 10.21 32.62 18.35
C ASP A 94 8.98 31.71 18.48
N LEU A 95 8.30 31.37 17.37
CA LEU A 95 7.19 30.42 17.36
C LEU A 95 7.62 29.01 17.78
N LEU A 96 8.74 28.51 17.23
CA LEU A 96 9.33 27.20 17.54
C LEU A 96 9.72 27.07 19.02
N GLN A 97 10.27 28.15 19.60
CA GLN A 97 10.51 28.20 21.05
C GLN A 97 9.20 28.30 21.84
N TYR A 98 8.29 29.23 21.50
CA TYR A 98 7.10 29.53 22.29
C TYR A 98 6.10 28.38 22.38
N TYR A 99 5.88 27.66 21.26
CA TYR A 99 4.83 26.65 21.19
C TYR A 99 5.32 25.20 21.32
N TYR A 100 6.64 24.92 21.28
CA TYR A 100 7.10 23.52 21.16
C TYR A 100 8.41 23.14 21.85
N TYR A 101 9.53 23.85 21.61
CA TYR A 101 10.85 23.46 22.17
C TYR A 101 11.22 24.20 23.46
N GLY A 102 10.58 25.34 23.72
CA GLY A 102 10.79 26.20 24.88
C GLY A 102 11.95 27.17 24.70
N TYR A 103 12.09 28.10 25.64
CA TYR A 103 13.01 29.24 25.52
C TYR A 103 14.49 28.84 25.43
N GLU A 104 15.22 29.40 24.45
CA GLU A 104 16.67 29.26 24.34
C GLU A 104 17.39 30.25 25.27
N LYS A 105 18.01 29.73 26.34
CA LYS A 105 18.72 30.59 27.31
C LYS A 105 19.98 31.23 26.72
N LYS A 106 19.91 32.53 26.46
CA LYS A 106 21.10 33.33 26.10
C LYS A 106 22.09 33.35 27.28
N THR A 107 23.32 32.94 27.00
CA THR A 107 24.43 32.92 27.96
C THR A 107 25.58 33.70 27.35
N ALA A 108 26.02 34.77 28.01
CA ALA A 108 27.13 35.57 27.51
C ALA A 108 28.46 34.81 27.69
N LYS A 109 29.32 34.86 26.66
CA LYS A 109 30.53 34.04 26.50
C LYS A 109 31.54 34.22 27.64
N GLU A 110 31.61 35.40 28.23
CA GLU A 110 32.43 35.72 29.41
C GLU A 110 32.03 34.94 30.68
N ASN A 111 30.82 34.37 30.72
CA ASN A 111 30.35 33.50 31.79
C ASN A 111 30.68 32.01 31.55
N VAL A 112 31.37 31.68 30.45
CA VAL A 112 31.82 30.32 30.12
C VAL A 112 33.33 30.23 30.30
N SER A 113 33.79 29.30 31.14
CA SER A 113 35.21 28.99 31.33
C SER A 113 35.50 27.51 31.05
N TYR A 114 36.77 27.18 30.89
CA TYR A 114 37.20 25.83 30.53
C TYR A 114 38.42 25.37 31.33
N SER A 115 38.57 24.06 31.43
CA SER A 115 39.75 23.39 31.95
C SER A 115 39.91 22.01 31.31
N GLY A 116 41.07 21.37 31.47
CA GLY A 116 41.35 20.05 30.91
C GLY A 116 42.75 19.95 30.28
N ASN A 117 43.01 18.80 29.66
CA ASN A 117 44.22 18.56 28.88
C ASN A 117 43.96 18.93 27.41
N LEU A 118 44.41 20.12 27.01
CA LEU A 118 44.13 20.72 25.71
C LEU A 118 45.16 20.34 24.61
N GLY A 119 45.79 19.18 24.74
CA GLY A 119 46.71 18.61 23.74
C GLY A 119 46.07 17.56 22.84
N THR A 120 46.85 16.91 21.97
CA THR A 120 46.38 15.81 21.10
C THR A 120 46.25 14.47 21.83
N SER A 121 47.12 14.20 22.80
CA SER A 121 47.17 12.95 23.56
C SER A 121 46.36 13.05 24.85
N ASN A 122 45.43 12.11 25.09
CA ASN A 122 44.52 12.09 26.25
C ASN A 122 43.73 13.40 26.42
N ALA A 123 43.24 13.95 25.31
CA ALA A 123 42.53 15.22 25.24
C ALA A 123 41.28 15.23 26.16
N THR A 124 41.13 16.27 26.98
CA THR A 124 39.95 16.47 27.84
C THR A 124 39.52 17.94 27.86
N LEU A 125 38.21 18.18 27.97
CA LEU A 125 37.63 19.51 28.08
C LEU A 125 36.44 19.49 29.04
N THR A 126 36.57 20.19 30.16
CA THR A 126 35.50 20.53 31.08
C THR A 126 35.03 21.93 30.77
N VAL A 127 33.75 22.08 30.38
CA VAL A 127 33.11 23.39 30.18
C VAL A 127 32.37 23.75 31.45
N THR A 128 32.65 24.93 31.99
CA THR A 128 32.02 25.47 33.20
C THR A 128 31.24 26.71 32.83
N VAL A 129 30.00 26.82 33.31
CA VAL A 129 29.09 27.93 33.00
C VAL A 129 28.59 28.54 34.30
N LYS A 130 28.60 29.87 34.38
CA LYS A 130 27.99 30.65 35.45
C LYS A 130 26.70 31.32 34.96
N ASN A 131 25.65 31.30 35.77
CA ASN A 131 24.52 32.21 35.62
C ASN A 131 24.70 33.39 36.59
N PRO A 132 24.97 34.62 36.10
CA PRO A 132 25.15 35.78 36.97
C PRO A 132 23.85 36.25 37.65
N GLU A 133 22.67 35.89 37.14
CA GLU A 133 21.37 36.33 37.66
C GLU A 133 21.02 35.69 39.02
N ASN A 134 21.55 34.49 39.29
CA ASN A 134 21.28 33.72 40.51
C ASN A 134 22.54 33.14 41.18
N ASP A 135 23.72 33.61 40.75
CA ASP A 135 25.07 33.22 41.18
C ASP A 135 25.40 31.70 41.09
N LYS A 136 24.55 30.90 40.44
CA LYS A 136 24.80 29.47 40.27
C LYS A 136 25.88 29.24 39.21
N SER A 137 26.64 28.17 39.42
CA SER A 137 27.59 27.66 38.43
C SER A 137 27.61 26.14 38.43
N GLY A 138 28.12 25.56 37.34
CA GLY A 138 28.35 24.13 37.23
C GLY A 138 29.03 23.79 35.91
N SER A 139 29.36 22.51 35.72
CA SER A 139 30.21 22.06 34.62
C SER A 139 29.73 20.76 34.00
N TYR A 140 30.11 20.52 32.74
CA TYR A 140 30.05 19.20 32.09
C TYR A 140 31.36 18.92 31.36
N ASN A 141 31.64 17.64 31.12
CA ASN A 141 32.82 17.19 30.39
C ASN A 141 32.44 16.85 28.96
N VAL A 142 33.08 17.48 27.98
CA VAL A 142 33.03 17.05 26.57
C VAL A 142 33.76 15.71 26.47
N THR A 143 33.18 14.75 25.77
CA THR A 143 33.62 13.35 25.73
C THR A 143 34.08 12.95 24.33
N GLY A 144 34.85 11.85 24.24
CA GLY A 144 35.32 11.32 22.96
C GLY A 144 36.02 12.38 22.09
N ILE A 145 36.96 13.12 22.69
CA ILE A 145 37.71 14.17 22.01
C ILE A 145 38.90 13.54 21.30
N TYR A 146 39.01 13.79 19.99
CA TYR A 146 40.10 13.31 19.15
C TYR A 146 40.59 14.46 18.27
N ILE A 147 41.86 14.82 18.43
CA ILE A 147 42.53 15.89 17.68
C ILE A 147 43.56 15.26 16.74
N PRO A 148 43.57 15.58 15.43
CA PRO A 148 44.54 15.03 14.49
C PRO A 148 45.99 15.37 14.88
N THR A 149 46.88 14.39 14.76
CA THR A 149 48.33 14.59 14.94
C THR A 149 48.98 14.98 13.62
N TYR A 150 49.43 16.22 13.49
CA TYR A 150 50.09 16.73 12.28
C TYR A 150 51.42 16.00 12.00
N LYS A 151 51.62 15.62 10.73
CA LYS A 151 52.81 14.97 10.17
C LYS A 151 53.24 15.68 8.90
N GLU A 152 54.12 16.66 9.06
CA GLU A 152 54.71 17.40 7.95
C GLU A 152 55.43 16.45 6.96
N GLY A 153 55.18 16.63 5.66
CA GLY A 153 55.85 15.90 4.59
C GLY A 153 55.48 14.43 4.43
N VAL A 154 54.53 13.90 5.20
CA VAL A 154 54.05 12.50 5.07
C VAL A 154 52.92 12.44 4.04
N ALA A 155 52.98 11.48 3.11
CA ALA A 155 51.95 11.28 2.11
C ALA A 155 50.70 10.59 2.70
N ASP A 156 49.52 10.86 2.15
CA ASP A 156 48.22 10.33 2.62
C ASP A 156 48.18 8.81 2.79
N ALA A 157 48.97 8.07 2.02
CA ALA A 157 49.07 6.61 2.07
C ALA A 157 49.92 6.07 3.24
N ASP A 158 50.81 6.90 3.80
CA ASP A 158 51.75 6.52 4.87
C ASP A 158 51.30 7.01 6.26
N LEU A 159 50.24 7.81 6.33
CA LEU A 159 49.63 8.30 7.58
C LEU A 159 49.03 7.15 8.39
N LYS A 160 49.31 7.11 9.70
CA LYS A 160 48.67 6.17 10.63
C LYS A 160 47.31 6.68 11.11
N ALA A 161 46.53 5.80 11.73
CA ALA A 161 45.24 6.17 12.31
C ALA A 161 45.38 7.34 13.32
N GLY A 162 44.66 8.45 13.07
CA GLY A 162 44.74 9.67 13.86
C GLY A 162 45.84 10.67 13.47
N GLU A 163 46.67 10.34 12.47
CA GLU A 163 47.64 11.26 11.87
C GLU A 163 47.03 11.97 10.65
N THR A 164 47.48 13.20 10.39
CA THR A 164 47.14 13.98 9.18
C THR A 164 48.35 14.77 8.70
N ASN A 165 48.41 15.09 7.40
CA ASN A 165 49.39 16.02 6.82
C ASN A 165 48.79 17.41 6.57
N ILE A 166 47.56 17.66 7.01
CA ILE A 166 46.94 18.99 7.02
C ILE A 166 47.35 19.69 8.33
N ALA A 167 47.80 20.94 8.24
CA ALA A 167 48.24 21.69 9.42
C ALA A 167 47.04 22.27 10.21
N PRO A 168 47.12 22.38 11.55
CA PRO A 168 46.10 23.05 12.37
C PRO A 168 46.07 24.57 12.11
N PRO A 169 45.00 25.29 12.51
CA PRO A 169 43.87 24.84 13.32
C PRO A 169 42.82 24.05 12.52
N TYR A 170 42.30 22.99 13.13
CA TYR A 170 41.37 22.05 12.51
C TYR A 170 39.91 22.50 12.67
N PRO A 171 39.07 22.36 11.62
CA PRO A 171 37.62 22.24 11.79
C PRO A 171 37.26 21.07 12.70
N PHE A 172 36.05 21.08 13.28
CA PHE A 172 35.61 20.03 14.18
C PHE A 172 34.18 19.56 13.97
N VAL A 173 33.96 18.27 14.21
CA VAL A 173 32.64 17.62 14.29
C VAL A 173 32.27 17.47 15.76
N ILE A 174 31.10 17.97 16.14
CA ILE A 174 30.52 17.83 17.48
C ILE A 174 29.28 16.92 17.43
N GLY A 175 29.40 15.73 18.02
CA GLY A 175 28.31 14.76 18.16
C GLY A 175 27.45 15.05 19.39
N VAL A 176 26.15 15.25 19.21
CA VAL A 176 25.18 15.29 20.31
C VAL A 176 25.08 13.87 20.90
N GLY A 177 25.43 13.69 22.17
CA GLY A 177 25.40 12.41 22.88
C GLY A 177 26.31 11.29 22.33
N GLY A 178 27.04 11.52 21.23
CA GLY A 178 27.80 10.49 20.51
C GLY A 178 27.40 10.41 19.03
N GLY A 179 27.46 9.20 18.46
CA GLY A 179 26.94 8.89 17.12
C GLY A 179 27.96 8.86 15.98
N VAL A 180 29.20 9.33 16.19
CA VAL A 180 30.29 9.18 15.22
C VAL A 180 31.00 7.84 15.45
N SER A 181 30.99 6.96 14.44
CA SER A 181 31.63 5.64 14.51
C SER A 181 33.16 5.74 14.59
N ALA A 182 33.82 4.65 14.99
CA ALA A 182 35.28 4.57 14.98
C ALA A 182 35.87 4.76 13.58
N ASN A 183 35.17 4.29 12.54
CA ASN A 183 35.59 4.38 11.15
C ASN A 183 35.43 5.81 10.61
N MET A 184 34.24 6.41 10.82
CA MET A 184 33.96 7.81 10.50
C MET A 184 34.99 8.75 11.12
N ARG A 185 35.22 8.59 12.44
CA ARG A 185 36.21 9.38 13.18
C ARG A 185 37.59 9.25 12.56
N ASN A 186 38.04 8.05 12.21
CA ASN A 186 39.37 7.85 11.62
C ASN A 186 39.48 8.54 10.24
N ALA A 187 38.42 8.50 9.43
CA ALA A 187 38.36 9.22 8.15
C ALA A 187 38.39 10.74 8.35
N PHE A 188 37.61 11.27 9.30
CA PHE A 188 37.61 12.68 9.68
C PHE A 188 39.00 13.15 10.16
N LEU A 189 39.63 12.40 11.06
CA LEU A 189 40.96 12.73 11.59
C LEU A 189 42.03 12.77 10.49
N ARG A 190 42.04 11.78 9.57
CA ARG A 190 42.98 11.74 8.44
C ARG A 190 42.85 12.98 7.56
N ARG A 191 41.61 13.45 7.33
CA ARG A 191 41.29 14.69 6.61
C ARG A 191 41.43 15.97 7.43
N GLY A 192 42.10 15.95 8.59
CA GLY A 192 42.39 17.16 9.36
C GLY A 192 41.17 17.74 10.08
N TYR A 193 40.20 16.89 10.45
CA TYR A 193 39.04 17.29 11.23
C TYR A 193 39.07 16.69 12.63
N ALA A 194 38.95 17.53 13.66
CA ALA A 194 38.78 17.09 15.03
C ALA A 194 37.38 16.52 15.26
N VAL A 195 37.23 15.63 16.24
CA VAL A 195 35.95 15.05 16.66
C VAL A 195 35.79 15.22 18.16
N MET A 196 34.60 15.60 18.61
CA MET A 196 34.24 15.69 20.03
C MET A 196 32.75 15.37 20.21
N ASN A 197 32.32 15.02 21.41
CA ASN A 197 30.92 14.71 21.69
C ASN A 197 30.43 15.42 22.95
N ASN A 198 29.24 16.01 22.90
CA ASN A 198 28.62 16.62 24.07
C ASN A 198 27.72 15.63 24.79
N PRO A 199 27.89 15.41 26.10
CA PRO A 199 27.00 14.54 26.86
C PRO A 199 25.62 15.20 26.99
N THR A 200 24.57 14.51 26.53
CA THR A 200 23.19 14.96 26.75
C THR A 200 22.85 14.92 28.24
N GLY A 201 22.97 13.75 28.86
CA GLY A 201 22.45 13.48 30.21
C GLY A 201 23.00 14.35 31.36
N THR A 202 24.24 14.87 31.28
CA THR A 202 24.79 15.79 32.30
C THR A 202 24.41 17.25 32.04
N ILE A 203 24.08 17.61 30.79
CA ILE A 203 23.60 18.95 30.42
C ILE A 203 22.11 19.06 30.73
N TYR A 204 21.32 18.06 30.33
CA TYR A 204 19.90 17.89 30.66
C TYR A 204 19.54 16.40 30.54
N SER A 205 19.00 15.78 31.59
CA SER A 205 18.73 14.34 31.64
C SER A 205 17.69 13.92 30.62
N ASP A 206 17.95 12.80 29.97
CA ASP A 206 17.05 12.17 29.03
C ASP A 206 15.96 11.35 29.74
N ASN A 207 15.19 12.01 30.61
CA ASN A 207 14.03 11.47 31.33
C ASN A 207 13.24 12.59 32.04
N ALA A 208 12.07 12.21 32.57
CA ALA A 208 11.16 13.08 33.30
C ALA A 208 11.72 13.77 34.57
N SER A 209 12.92 13.43 35.07
CA SER A 209 13.53 14.17 36.19
C SER A 209 14.01 15.57 35.79
N ARG A 210 14.24 15.80 34.49
CA ARG A 210 14.75 17.06 33.92
C ARG A 210 16.03 17.59 34.61
N SER A 211 16.83 16.73 35.24
CA SER A 211 18.04 17.10 35.99
C SER A 211 19.25 17.34 35.09
N GLY A 212 20.09 18.34 35.36
CA GLY A 212 21.33 18.57 34.60
C GLY A 212 21.90 19.96 34.86
N LEU A 213 23.00 20.31 34.19
CA LEU A 213 23.57 21.66 34.29
C LEU A 213 22.56 22.73 33.89
N TYR A 214 21.83 22.53 32.79
CA TYR A 214 20.89 23.51 32.27
C TYR A 214 19.84 23.88 33.32
N THR A 215 19.19 22.89 33.92
CA THR A 215 18.16 23.10 34.96
C THR A 215 18.73 23.42 36.34
N THR A 216 20.02 23.14 36.59
CA THR A 216 20.72 23.68 37.76
C THR A 216 20.80 25.21 37.67
N LEU A 217 21.28 25.73 36.54
CA LEU A 217 21.45 27.17 36.28
C LEU A 217 20.11 27.89 36.06
N TYR A 218 19.15 27.23 35.42
CA TYR A 218 17.84 27.74 35.05
C TYR A 218 16.75 26.75 35.50
N PRO A 219 16.33 26.79 36.78
CA PRO A 219 15.38 25.84 37.35
C PRO A 219 14.10 25.69 36.51
N PHE A 220 13.71 24.44 36.27
CA PHE A 220 12.51 24.15 35.49
C PHE A 220 11.26 24.66 36.22
N ASN A 221 10.46 25.46 35.52
CA ASN A 221 9.16 25.95 35.95
C ASN A 221 8.19 25.94 34.78
N LYS A 222 7.28 24.96 34.78
CA LYS A 222 6.24 24.76 33.76
C LYS A 222 5.26 25.94 33.62
N ASP A 223 5.11 26.77 34.64
CA ASP A 223 4.12 27.85 34.68
C ASP A 223 4.69 29.19 34.14
N THR A 224 5.93 29.18 33.62
CA THR A 224 6.63 30.34 33.04
C THR A 224 7.37 29.97 31.76
N TYR A 225 7.22 30.76 30.70
CA TYR A 225 7.88 30.52 29.40
C TYR A 225 9.43 30.56 29.47
N GLU A 226 10.01 31.39 30.34
CA GLU A 226 11.46 31.39 30.51
C GLU A 226 11.97 30.21 31.36
N GLY A 227 11.10 29.36 31.90
CA GLY A 227 11.45 28.26 32.81
C GLY A 227 11.06 26.86 32.31
N ASN A 228 10.31 26.73 31.24
CA ASN A 228 9.68 25.47 30.81
C ASN A 228 10.43 24.72 29.68
N SER A 229 11.67 25.13 29.33
CA SER A 229 12.44 24.55 28.22
C SER A 229 12.61 23.03 28.28
N GLY A 230 12.43 22.38 27.12
CA GLY A 230 12.66 20.95 26.94
C GLY A 230 14.14 20.55 26.87
N ALA A 231 14.42 19.26 27.01
CA ALA A 231 15.77 18.71 26.98
C ALA A 231 16.46 18.93 25.63
N LEU A 232 15.72 18.91 24.50
CA LEU A 232 16.30 19.17 23.17
C LEU A 232 16.91 20.57 23.10
N MET A 233 16.21 21.57 23.64
CA MET A 233 16.72 22.94 23.76
C MET A 233 17.90 23.03 24.73
N GLY A 234 17.84 22.30 25.85
CA GLY A 234 18.96 22.18 26.79
C GLY A 234 20.23 21.57 26.17
N TRP A 235 20.09 20.55 25.31
CA TRP A 235 21.21 19.93 24.59
C TRP A 235 21.78 20.88 23.52
N ALA A 236 20.92 21.55 22.76
CA ALA A 236 21.32 22.57 21.78
C ALA A 236 22.09 23.72 22.46
N TRP A 237 21.57 24.25 23.57
CA TRP A 237 22.27 25.21 24.42
C TRP A 237 23.65 24.70 24.85
N GLY A 238 23.74 23.42 25.24
CA GLY A 238 24.99 22.75 25.60
C GLY A 238 26.05 22.81 24.51
N ILE A 239 25.67 22.53 23.25
CA ILE A 239 26.56 22.65 22.08
C ILE A 239 27.12 24.09 21.98
N SER A 240 26.25 25.10 22.07
CA SER A 240 26.66 26.51 22.04
C SER A 240 27.65 26.87 23.14
N ARG A 241 27.50 26.33 24.37
CA ARG A 241 28.47 26.55 25.46
C ARG A 241 29.83 25.88 25.20
N THR A 242 29.88 24.78 24.44
CA THR A 242 31.16 24.18 24.02
C THR A 242 31.85 25.04 22.97
N ILE A 243 31.09 25.62 22.02
CA ILE A 243 31.63 26.59 21.07
C ILE A 243 32.16 27.83 21.80
N ASP A 244 31.44 28.36 22.79
CA ASP A 244 31.91 29.48 23.63
C ASP A 244 33.25 29.17 24.32
N ALA A 245 33.43 27.94 24.83
CA ALA A 245 34.67 27.50 25.46
C ALA A 245 35.85 27.42 24.46
N LEU A 246 35.61 26.91 23.25
CA LEU A 246 36.61 26.90 22.16
C LEU A 246 37.00 28.32 21.75
N GLU A 247 36.02 29.20 21.56
CA GLU A 247 36.29 30.61 21.25
C GLU A 247 36.89 31.42 22.43
N ASN A 248 36.84 30.90 23.66
CA ASN A 248 37.55 31.45 24.82
C ASN A 248 39.00 30.91 24.94
N GLY A 249 39.42 30.02 24.03
CA GLY A 249 40.80 29.53 23.91
C GLY A 249 40.99 28.06 24.26
N ALA A 250 39.94 27.28 24.52
CA ALA A 250 40.09 25.83 24.62
C ALA A 250 40.62 25.28 23.28
N TYR A 251 41.73 24.53 23.32
CA TYR A 251 42.48 24.08 22.14
C TYR A 251 42.94 25.21 21.19
N GLN A 252 43.28 26.40 21.73
CA GLN A 252 43.83 27.50 20.94
C GLN A 252 45.02 27.05 20.08
N GLY A 253 44.96 27.34 18.78
CA GLY A 253 45.98 26.94 17.80
C GLY A 253 45.86 25.49 17.30
N LEU A 254 44.96 24.67 17.87
CA LEU A 254 44.66 23.32 17.39
C LEU A 254 43.26 23.21 16.77
N ILE A 255 42.25 23.93 17.26
CA ILE A 255 40.88 23.91 16.72
C ILE A 255 40.47 25.31 16.25
N ASP A 256 39.77 25.39 15.12
CA ASP A 256 39.12 26.61 14.63
C ASP A 256 37.64 26.60 15.06
N PRO A 257 37.23 27.42 16.05
CA PRO A 257 35.84 27.45 16.54
C PRO A 257 34.85 27.94 15.48
N THR A 258 35.31 28.61 14.41
CA THR A 258 34.45 29.11 13.32
C THR A 258 34.11 28.04 12.27
N ARG A 259 34.71 26.84 12.37
CA ARG A 259 34.59 25.76 11.39
C ARG A 259 34.04 24.49 12.03
N SER A 260 32.74 24.47 12.24
CA SER A 260 32.04 23.48 13.08
C SER A 260 30.97 22.70 12.30
N VAL A 261 30.84 21.41 12.63
CA VAL A 261 29.79 20.51 12.12
C VAL A 261 29.04 19.93 13.30
N VAL A 262 27.71 20.04 13.35
CA VAL A 262 26.91 19.33 14.37
C VAL A 262 26.27 18.09 13.78
N THR A 263 26.32 16.97 14.51
CA THR A 263 25.68 15.71 14.13
C THR A 263 25.09 14.99 15.34
N GLY A 264 24.20 14.03 15.09
CA GLY A 264 23.60 13.17 16.10
C GLY A 264 22.58 12.22 15.48
N VAL A 265 22.36 11.07 16.11
CA VAL A 265 21.43 10.02 15.65
C VAL A 265 20.15 10.03 16.51
N SER A 266 18.97 9.77 15.94
CA SER A 266 17.72 9.63 16.70
C SER A 266 17.36 10.92 17.45
N ARG A 267 16.95 10.83 18.73
CA ARG A 267 16.81 11.97 19.66
C ARG A 267 18.03 12.91 19.72
N ASN A 268 19.25 12.40 19.52
CA ASN A 268 20.43 13.25 19.41
C ASN A 268 20.47 14.00 18.06
N GLY A 269 19.92 13.41 16.99
CA GLY A 269 19.67 14.06 15.70
C GLY A 269 18.62 15.16 15.80
N LYS A 270 17.55 14.97 16.59
CA LYS A 270 16.61 16.05 16.99
C LYS A 270 17.39 17.21 17.64
N GLY A 271 18.25 16.90 18.62
CA GLY A 271 19.12 17.89 19.27
C GLY A 271 20.11 18.58 18.33
N ALA A 272 20.67 17.87 17.35
CA ALA A 272 21.58 18.42 16.34
C ALA A 272 20.85 19.37 15.36
N ALA A 273 19.62 19.05 14.98
CA ALA A 273 18.77 19.93 14.19
C ALA A 273 18.46 21.24 14.93
N LEU A 274 18.10 21.17 16.22
CA LEU A 274 17.91 22.37 17.05
C LEU A 274 19.19 23.19 17.21
N ALA A 275 20.31 22.55 17.57
CA ALA A 275 21.60 23.24 17.69
C ALA A 275 21.93 24.00 16.40
N GLY A 276 21.79 23.33 15.24
CA GLY A 276 21.96 23.95 13.94
C GLY A 276 21.02 25.13 13.69
N ALA A 277 19.73 25.01 14.02
CA ALA A 277 18.74 26.08 13.81
C ALA A 277 18.99 27.32 14.68
N PHE A 278 19.32 27.13 15.96
CA PHE A 278 19.41 28.21 16.96
C PHE A 278 20.82 28.80 17.15
N ASP A 279 21.90 28.08 16.81
CA ASP A 279 23.26 28.61 16.80
C ASP A 279 23.79 28.78 15.36
N GLU A 280 23.82 30.03 14.88
CA GLU A 280 24.29 30.37 13.53
C GLU A 280 25.79 30.13 13.32
N ARG A 281 26.58 29.95 14.38
CA ARG A 281 28.03 29.67 14.29
C ARG A 281 28.33 28.26 13.82
N ILE A 282 27.35 27.35 13.92
CA ILE A 282 27.47 25.97 13.43
C ILE A 282 27.50 26.00 11.90
N ARG A 283 28.64 25.68 11.28
CA ARG A 283 28.82 25.87 9.83
C ARG A 283 28.06 24.84 8.98
N ILE A 284 28.02 23.57 9.40
CA ILE A 284 27.32 22.46 8.71
C ILE A 284 26.42 21.73 9.71
N VAL A 285 25.20 21.40 9.30
CA VAL A 285 24.21 20.72 10.16
C VAL A 285 23.86 19.35 9.59
N VAL A 286 23.98 18.30 10.41
CA VAL A 286 23.83 16.89 10.00
C VAL A 286 22.91 16.09 10.94
N PRO A 287 21.59 16.28 10.89
CA PRO A 287 20.66 15.45 11.64
C PRO A 287 20.57 14.05 11.01
N VAL A 288 20.79 13.00 11.79
CA VAL A 288 20.70 11.61 11.32
C VAL A 288 19.55 10.92 12.02
N ASP A 289 18.69 10.28 11.24
CA ASP A 289 17.43 9.66 11.68
C ASP A 289 16.68 10.51 12.73
N PRO A 290 16.48 11.83 12.49
CA PRO A 290 15.99 12.71 13.54
C PRO A 290 14.53 12.40 13.91
N GLY A 291 13.74 11.84 13.01
CA GLY A 291 12.31 11.57 13.24
C GLY A 291 11.50 12.83 13.50
N GLN A 292 10.33 12.67 14.10
CA GLN A 292 9.44 13.75 14.49
C GLN A 292 9.97 14.52 15.72
N GLY A 293 9.62 15.80 15.84
CA GLY A 293 10.32 16.72 16.77
C GLY A 293 11.79 16.97 16.40
N GLY A 294 12.21 16.46 15.25
CA GLY A 294 13.46 16.78 14.56
C GLY A 294 13.14 17.35 13.19
N ILE A 295 13.54 16.65 12.11
CA ILE A 295 13.28 17.10 10.73
C ILE A 295 12.00 16.50 10.15
N ALA A 296 11.53 15.33 10.59
CA ALA A 296 10.29 14.77 10.05
C ALA A 296 9.10 15.68 10.38
N SER A 297 8.24 15.93 9.39
CA SER A 297 7.06 16.77 9.56
C SER A 297 6.13 16.25 10.66
N MET A 298 5.61 17.17 11.47
CA MET A 298 4.70 16.91 12.59
C MET A 298 3.30 16.54 12.11
N ARG A 299 2.81 17.19 11.05
CA ARG A 299 1.53 16.85 10.39
C ARG A 299 1.57 15.58 9.55
N TYR A 300 2.72 15.25 8.97
CA TYR A 300 2.80 14.15 8.01
C TYR A 300 2.85 12.79 8.71
N SER A 301 1.78 12.01 8.54
CA SER A 301 1.69 10.61 8.93
C SER A 301 2.05 9.73 7.73
N SER A 302 3.10 8.91 7.88
CA SER A 302 3.41 7.86 6.90
C SER A 302 2.59 6.59 7.13
N GLU A 303 2.14 6.35 8.36
CA GLU A 303 1.30 5.21 8.76
C GLU A 303 0.08 5.04 7.85
N GLY A 304 -0.11 3.82 7.33
CA GLY A 304 -1.18 3.47 6.40
C GLY A 304 -0.96 3.91 4.94
N ARG A 305 0.00 4.80 4.66
CA ARG A 305 0.31 5.21 3.28
C ARG A 305 1.10 4.13 2.55
N ILE A 306 0.78 3.97 1.26
CA ILE A 306 1.46 3.06 0.33
C ILE A 306 2.45 3.85 -0.52
N TYR A 307 3.71 3.41 -0.56
CA TYR A 307 4.75 3.98 -1.40
C TYR A 307 5.25 2.96 -2.43
N ASN A 308 5.33 3.38 -3.70
CA ASN A 308 5.56 2.45 -4.80
C ASN A 308 7.06 2.30 -5.14
N TYR A 309 7.71 1.33 -4.50
CA TYR A 309 9.16 1.11 -4.64
C TYR A 309 9.55 -0.15 -5.38
N ASN A 310 10.48 0.02 -6.32
CA ASN A 310 11.03 -1.02 -7.19
C ASN A 310 12.15 -1.80 -6.47
N VAL A 311 11.82 -2.33 -5.29
CA VAL A 311 12.72 -3.21 -4.52
C VAL A 311 12.52 -4.64 -5.05
N PRO A 312 13.57 -5.33 -5.51
CA PRO A 312 13.50 -6.77 -5.71
C PRO A 312 13.24 -7.43 -4.35
N ASN A 313 12.15 -8.19 -4.23
CA ASN A 313 11.89 -9.01 -3.06
C ASN A 313 13.11 -9.93 -2.84
N SER A 314 13.90 -9.70 -1.78
CA SER A 314 15.03 -10.56 -1.45
C SER A 314 14.56 -11.82 -0.72
N SER A 315 13.76 -12.62 -1.42
CA SER A 315 13.37 -13.98 -1.04
C SER A 315 14.58 -14.93 -0.91
N THR A 316 15.75 -14.52 -1.43
CA THR A 316 17.04 -15.15 -1.14
C THR A 316 17.65 -14.58 0.14
N GLY A 317 17.60 -15.35 1.24
CA GLY A 317 17.99 -14.90 2.58
C GLY A 317 19.36 -14.19 2.65
N ALA A 318 19.36 -12.99 3.20
CA ALA A 318 20.58 -12.27 3.55
C ALA A 318 21.22 -12.90 4.79
N PRO A 319 22.51 -13.29 4.77
CA PRO A 319 23.15 -13.96 5.90
C PRO A 319 23.61 -12.97 6.96
N ASN A 320 22.68 -12.25 7.59
CA ASN A 320 22.92 -11.63 8.90
C ASN A 320 21.61 -11.38 9.68
N ALA A 321 21.13 -12.41 10.38
CA ALA A 321 19.91 -12.41 11.21
C ALA A 321 20.01 -11.59 12.52
N SER A 322 20.83 -10.54 12.51
CA SER A 322 20.97 -9.56 13.61
C SER A 322 20.51 -8.15 13.20
N TYR A 323 20.15 -7.96 11.93
CA TYR A 323 19.55 -6.73 11.38
C TYR A 323 18.32 -7.05 10.50
N SER A 324 17.63 -8.14 10.82
CA SER A 324 16.59 -8.74 9.97
C SER A 324 15.16 -8.32 10.35
N ASN A 325 14.89 -7.01 10.47
CA ASN A 325 13.54 -6.48 10.15
C ASN A 325 13.48 -5.93 8.70
N SER A 326 14.59 -6.07 7.95
CA SER A 326 14.90 -5.38 6.69
C SER A 326 14.17 -5.89 5.45
N ASN A 327 12.85 -6.07 5.55
CA ASN A 327 11.96 -5.96 4.41
C ASN A 327 11.62 -4.47 4.22
N MET A 328 11.99 -3.88 3.07
CA MET A 328 11.48 -2.55 2.72
C MET A 328 9.97 -2.64 2.48
N ASN A 329 9.19 -2.32 3.50
CA ASN A 329 7.74 -2.41 3.43
C ASN A 329 7.20 -1.32 2.51
N ARG A 330 6.36 -1.69 1.54
CA ARG A 330 5.67 -0.72 0.66
C ARG A 330 4.57 0.06 1.38
N SER A 331 4.30 -0.26 2.64
CA SER A 331 3.28 0.34 3.50
C SER A 331 3.90 0.55 4.89
N PHE A 332 3.84 1.76 5.45
CA PHE A 332 4.39 2.04 6.78
C PHE A 332 3.36 1.66 7.86
N PHE A 333 3.77 0.88 8.86
CA PHE A 333 2.88 0.31 9.89
C PHE A 333 2.65 1.24 11.07
N ARG A 334 3.64 2.05 11.43
CA ARG A 334 3.56 3.01 12.53
C ARG A 334 4.67 4.04 12.39
N ASN A 335 4.33 5.33 12.51
CA ASN A 335 5.32 6.40 12.62
C ASN A 335 5.25 7.10 13.97
N GLU A 336 6.36 7.67 14.41
CA GLU A 336 6.42 8.61 15.52
C GLU A 336 5.47 9.77 15.22
N LYS A 337 4.53 10.06 16.12
CA LYS A 337 3.57 11.18 16.02
C LYS A 337 3.92 12.24 17.07
N PRO A 338 3.44 13.50 16.96
CA PRO A 338 3.72 14.51 17.96
C PRO A 338 3.14 14.12 19.32
N THR A 339 2.03 13.36 19.32
CA THR A 339 1.38 12.83 20.51
C THR A 339 2.22 11.80 21.28
N ASN A 340 3.14 11.10 20.63
CA ASN A 340 4.09 10.17 21.29
C ASN A 340 5.15 10.96 22.08
N LEU A 341 5.71 12.00 21.45
CA LEU A 341 6.66 12.94 22.07
C LEU A 341 6.07 13.69 23.28
N LEU A 342 4.75 13.68 23.43
CA LEU A 342 4.00 14.26 24.54
C LEU A 342 3.61 13.22 25.62
N THR A 343 4.08 11.98 25.54
CA THR A 343 3.86 10.98 26.61
C THR A 343 4.78 11.23 27.80
N THR A 344 4.45 10.68 28.98
CA THR A 344 5.25 10.85 30.20
C THR A 344 6.70 10.35 30.08
N GLY A 345 7.00 9.47 29.12
CA GLY A 345 8.33 8.97 28.84
C GLY A 345 9.19 9.85 27.93
N GLU A 346 8.60 10.76 27.15
CA GLU A 346 9.29 11.55 26.11
C GLU A 346 9.04 13.06 26.21
N ALA A 347 7.98 13.51 26.90
CA ALA A 347 7.61 14.93 27.07
C ALA A 347 8.67 15.79 27.78
N HIS A 348 9.74 15.20 28.34
CA HIS A 348 10.89 15.96 28.80
C HIS A 348 11.72 16.56 27.67
N TRP A 349 11.63 16.04 26.44
CA TRP A 349 12.28 16.61 25.25
C TRP A 349 11.74 17.98 24.84
N LEU A 350 10.46 18.23 25.11
CA LEU A 350 9.70 19.40 24.67
C LEU A 350 9.34 20.36 25.82
N ASP A 351 8.84 21.53 25.42
CA ASP A 351 8.09 22.45 26.28
C ASP A 351 6.73 21.81 26.63
N VAL A 352 6.24 22.07 27.85
CA VAL A 352 4.89 21.66 28.28
C VAL A 352 3.78 22.26 27.43
N LYS A 353 3.99 23.43 26.80
CA LYS A 353 3.03 24.09 25.89
C LYS A 353 2.82 23.31 24.59
N ALA A 354 3.73 22.41 24.22
CA ALA A 354 3.51 21.50 23.09
C ALA A 354 2.27 20.60 23.32
N GLU A 355 1.88 20.35 24.59
CA GLU A 355 0.68 19.61 24.97
C GLU A 355 -0.61 20.23 24.43
N ASP A 356 -0.67 21.57 24.33
CA ASP A 356 -1.85 22.28 23.84
C ASP A 356 -2.26 21.79 22.44
N PHE A 357 -1.29 21.40 21.61
CA PHE A 357 -1.48 20.96 20.23
C PHE A 357 -1.74 19.46 20.07
N ARG A 358 -1.82 18.67 21.15
CA ARG A 358 -1.95 17.19 21.08
C ARG A 358 -3.02 16.73 20.09
N ASN A 359 -4.15 17.41 20.05
CA ASN A 359 -5.30 17.09 19.19
C ASN A 359 -5.57 18.15 18.10
N GLU A 360 -4.76 19.20 18.03
CA GLU A 360 -4.99 20.42 17.23
C GLU A 360 -3.74 20.76 16.38
N LEU A 361 -3.08 19.74 15.82
CA LEU A 361 -1.83 19.89 15.07
C LEU A 361 -1.96 20.80 13.85
N ASP A 362 -3.14 20.85 13.22
CA ASP A 362 -3.39 21.72 12.07
C ASP A 362 -3.25 23.21 12.46
N ASN A 363 -3.46 23.58 13.72
CA ASN A 363 -3.31 24.95 14.26
C ASN A 363 -1.88 25.31 14.70
N LEU A 364 -0.91 24.39 14.62
CA LEU A 364 0.50 24.68 14.95
C LEU A 364 1.07 25.66 13.90
N PRO A 365 1.57 26.86 14.25
CA PRO A 365 1.84 27.92 13.26
C PRO A 365 3.13 27.71 12.44
N PHE A 366 3.72 26.53 12.52
CA PHE A 366 4.89 26.04 11.79
C PHE A 366 4.81 24.51 11.69
N ASP A 367 5.82 23.93 11.04
CA ASP A 367 6.08 22.48 11.01
C ASP A 367 7.60 22.28 10.82
N SER A 368 8.13 21.06 10.84
CA SER A 368 9.60 20.78 10.88
C SER A 368 10.40 21.35 9.70
N HIS A 369 9.76 21.63 8.56
CA HIS A 369 10.39 22.38 7.45
C HIS A 369 10.83 23.79 7.83
N ALA A 370 10.20 24.44 8.81
CA ALA A 370 10.64 25.72 9.36
C ALA A 370 11.95 25.55 10.15
N LEU A 371 12.09 24.49 10.94
CA LEU A 371 13.33 24.17 11.64
C LEU A 371 14.50 23.94 10.65
N ALA A 372 14.25 23.21 9.56
CA ALA A 372 15.20 23.04 8.47
C ALA A 372 15.53 24.38 7.75
N ALA A 373 14.53 25.25 7.55
CA ALA A 373 14.70 26.57 6.95
C ALA A 373 15.50 27.54 7.84
N LEU A 374 15.44 27.42 9.17
CA LEU A 374 16.29 28.22 10.09
C LEU A 374 17.79 27.95 9.89
N VAL A 375 18.19 26.80 9.32
CA VAL A 375 19.61 26.52 9.01
C VAL A 375 20.11 27.37 7.84
N ALA A 376 19.23 27.74 6.90
CA ALA A 376 19.59 28.49 5.69
C ALA A 376 20.29 29.82 6.04
N PRO A 377 21.37 30.20 5.31
CA PRO A 377 21.88 29.63 4.06
C PRO A 377 22.93 28.51 4.21
N ARG A 378 23.16 27.99 5.42
CA ARG A 378 24.27 27.06 5.72
C ARG A 378 23.98 25.63 5.20
N PRO A 379 25.01 24.83 4.88
CA PRO A 379 24.80 23.44 4.46
C PRO A 379 24.00 22.62 5.49
N LEU A 380 22.87 22.06 5.04
CA LEU A 380 22.07 21.07 5.77
C LEU A 380 22.04 19.78 4.97
N ILE A 381 22.48 18.67 5.56
CA ILE A 381 22.28 17.34 4.97
C ILE A 381 21.71 16.41 6.05
N THR A 382 20.47 15.94 5.84
CA THR A 382 19.82 15.01 6.77
C THR A 382 19.82 13.59 6.21
N TYR A 383 20.02 12.61 7.08
CA TYR A 383 19.96 11.18 6.74
C TYR A 383 18.75 10.55 7.42
N THR A 384 18.09 9.59 6.78
CA THR A 384 16.91 8.91 7.33
C THR A 384 16.77 7.46 6.82
N GLY A 385 16.66 6.48 7.72
CA GLY A 385 16.60 5.06 7.38
C GLY A 385 15.22 4.58 6.91
N GLU A 386 15.19 3.67 5.94
CA GLU A 386 13.96 2.98 5.49
C GLU A 386 13.62 1.72 6.30
N GLY A 387 14.58 1.16 7.04
CA GLY A 387 14.37 -0.06 7.84
C GLY A 387 13.66 0.18 9.17
N PHE A 388 13.11 1.36 9.42
CA PHE A 388 12.47 1.70 10.70
C PHE A 388 11.35 2.72 10.51
N ASP A 389 10.13 2.23 10.29
CA ASP A 389 8.92 3.02 9.99
C ASP A 389 8.68 4.18 10.96
N TRP A 390 9.05 3.99 12.23
CA TRP A 390 8.93 4.98 13.29
C TRP A 390 9.53 6.34 12.92
N LEU A 391 10.61 6.36 12.14
CA LEU A 391 11.31 7.61 11.76
C LEU A 391 10.49 8.56 10.89
N SER A 392 9.39 8.11 10.27
CA SER A 392 8.65 8.89 9.26
C SER A 392 9.61 9.48 8.19
N SER A 393 10.47 8.64 7.63
CA SER A 393 11.38 8.99 6.53
C SER A 393 10.74 9.78 5.37
N PRO A 394 9.50 9.49 4.90
CA PRO A 394 8.81 10.36 3.94
C PRO A 394 8.54 11.76 4.49
N GLY A 395 8.20 11.89 5.77
CA GLY A 395 7.99 13.16 6.46
C GLY A 395 9.28 13.98 6.59
N THR A 396 10.44 13.33 6.76
CA THR A 396 11.78 13.97 6.71
C THR A 396 12.08 14.50 5.31
N VAL A 397 11.77 13.70 4.27
CA VAL A 397 11.94 14.11 2.87
C VAL A 397 11.04 15.29 2.52
N LEU A 398 9.74 15.21 2.84
CA LEU A 398 8.75 16.26 2.64
C LEU A 398 9.22 17.60 3.26
N ALA A 399 9.62 17.58 4.53
CA ALA A 399 10.04 18.77 5.25
C ALA A 399 11.33 19.39 4.67
N THR A 400 12.30 18.56 4.29
CA THR A 400 13.56 19.01 3.68
C THR A 400 13.32 19.61 2.29
N VAL A 401 12.46 18.98 1.49
CA VAL A 401 12.09 19.48 0.15
C VAL A 401 11.34 20.81 0.25
N ALA A 402 10.41 20.96 1.19
CA ALA A 402 9.69 22.22 1.42
C ALA A 402 10.64 23.34 1.86
N ALA A 403 11.60 23.06 2.74
CA ALA A 403 12.61 24.02 3.18
C ALA A 403 13.51 24.54 2.04
N LYS A 404 13.65 23.79 0.93
CA LYS A 404 14.46 24.20 -0.24
C LYS A 404 14.01 25.54 -0.83
N GLU A 405 12.72 25.89 -0.80
CA GLU A 405 12.25 27.18 -1.35
C GLU A 405 12.91 28.38 -0.65
N VAL A 406 13.21 28.29 0.64
CA VAL A 406 13.92 29.33 1.40
C VAL A 406 15.39 29.43 0.95
N TYR A 407 16.05 28.30 0.74
CA TYR A 407 17.41 28.28 0.19
C TYR A 407 17.43 28.90 -1.23
N GLU A 408 16.40 28.65 -2.04
CA GLU A 408 16.24 29.24 -3.37
C GLU A 408 16.01 30.76 -3.30
N LEU A 409 15.15 31.26 -2.40
CA LEU A 409 15.00 32.70 -2.13
C LEU A 409 16.33 33.35 -1.73
N LEU A 410 17.14 32.69 -0.89
CA LEU A 410 18.43 33.20 -0.45
C LEU A 410 19.52 33.14 -1.54
N GLY A 411 19.28 32.43 -2.66
CA GLY A 411 20.25 32.24 -3.74
C GLY A 411 21.28 31.15 -3.49
N VAL A 412 20.99 30.23 -2.55
CA VAL A 412 21.80 29.05 -2.21
C VAL A 412 20.97 27.77 -2.32
N GLY A 413 20.05 27.73 -3.29
CA GLY A 413 18.99 26.73 -3.44
C GLY A 413 19.43 25.27 -3.35
N ASP A 414 20.71 24.99 -3.65
CA ASP A 414 21.24 23.65 -3.75
C ASP A 414 22.22 23.32 -2.60
N ASN A 415 22.11 24.04 -1.47
CA ASN A 415 22.90 23.87 -0.25
C ASN A 415 22.16 23.08 0.86
N ILE A 416 21.11 22.36 0.49
CA ILE A 416 20.30 21.49 1.35
C ILE A 416 20.19 20.10 0.70
N ALA A 417 20.12 19.02 1.48
CA ALA A 417 19.85 17.68 0.97
C ALA A 417 19.18 16.76 2.00
N VAL A 418 18.48 15.75 1.50
CA VAL A 418 18.01 14.59 2.26
C VAL A 418 18.49 13.31 1.59
N ARG A 419 19.10 12.43 2.39
CA ARG A 419 19.52 11.10 1.97
C ARG A 419 18.80 10.05 2.79
N VAL A 420 17.80 9.46 2.15
CA VAL A 420 17.25 8.18 2.55
C VAL A 420 18.35 7.12 2.41
N HIS A 421 18.38 6.11 3.28
CA HIS A 421 19.29 4.96 3.18
C HIS A 421 18.60 3.65 3.56
N ASP A 422 19.04 2.53 2.98
CA ASP A 422 18.58 1.21 3.42
C ASP A 422 19.14 0.84 4.81
N GLY A 423 18.54 -0.15 5.46
CA GLY A 423 19.04 -0.69 6.73
C GLY A 423 18.72 0.09 8.00
N ALA A 424 19.49 -0.18 9.05
CA ALA A 424 19.14 0.12 10.44
C ALA A 424 19.25 1.60 10.83
N HIS A 425 18.53 1.94 11.90
CA HIS A 425 18.51 3.24 12.59
C HIS A 425 19.88 3.61 13.18
N ALA A 426 20.74 4.23 12.37
CA ALA A 426 22.11 4.61 12.71
C ALA A 426 22.67 5.60 11.67
N PHE A 427 23.68 6.40 12.05
CA PHE A 427 24.58 7.00 11.07
C PHE A 427 25.45 5.88 10.50
N GLN A 428 25.31 5.59 9.21
CA GLN A 428 25.97 4.43 8.61
C GLN A 428 27.36 4.83 8.09
N ASP A 429 28.31 3.90 8.13
CA ASP A 429 29.68 4.15 7.67
C ASP A 429 29.76 4.56 6.19
N ARG A 430 28.69 4.37 5.39
CA ARG A 430 28.61 4.85 4.01
C ARG A 430 28.16 6.30 3.83
N ASP A 431 27.48 6.87 4.82
CA ASP A 431 26.92 8.22 4.73
C ASP A 431 28.01 9.29 4.90
N HIS A 432 29.03 9.00 5.69
CA HIS A 432 30.07 9.98 6.02
C HIS A 432 30.91 10.45 4.83
N ALA A 433 30.96 9.69 3.72
CA ALA A 433 31.66 10.09 2.50
C ALA A 433 31.02 11.33 1.84
N TYR A 434 29.69 11.46 1.93
CA TYR A 434 28.95 12.64 1.46
C TYR A 434 29.18 13.84 2.38
N LEU A 435 29.21 13.62 3.69
CA LEU A 435 29.56 14.66 4.67
C LEU A 435 31.01 15.15 4.47
N LEU A 436 31.97 14.25 4.29
CA LEU A 436 33.37 14.60 4.00
C LEU A 436 33.48 15.50 2.77
N ALA A 437 32.81 15.16 1.67
CA ALA A 437 32.82 15.98 0.46
C ALA A 437 32.31 17.42 0.70
N ILE A 438 31.29 17.60 1.55
CA ILE A 438 30.78 18.91 1.96
C ILE A 438 31.81 19.62 2.85
N MET A 439 32.38 18.92 3.85
CA MET A 439 33.41 19.48 4.75
C MET A 439 34.66 19.93 3.97
N ASP A 440 35.12 19.16 2.98
CA ASP A 440 36.26 19.52 2.13
C ASP A 440 35.97 20.81 1.35
N ARG A 441 34.79 20.91 0.73
CA ARG A 441 34.39 22.14 0.02
C ARG A 441 34.35 23.34 0.96
N GLU A 442 33.74 23.19 2.15
CA GLU A 442 33.54 24.31 3.08
C GLU A 442 34.78 24.73 3.86
N PHE A 443 35.73 23.82 4.09
CA PHE A 443 36.88 24.08 4.97
C PHE A 443 38.24 24.05 4.27
N HIS A 444 38.38 23.38 3.11
CA HIS A 444 39.65 23.25 2.39
C HIS A 444 39.72 24.14 1.13
N GLY A 445 39.06 25.31 1.18
CA GLY A 445 39.23 26.40 0.21
C GLY A 445 38.28 26.38 -1.00
N GLY A 446 37.32 25.46 -1.02
CA GLY A 446 36.21 25.51 -1.98
C GLY A 446 35.18 26.60 -1.65
N LYS A 447 34.20 26.75 -2.54
CA LYS A 447 33.14 27.76 -2.46
C LYS A 447 31.79 27.16 -2.81
N TYR A 448 30.70 27.86 -2.46
CA TYR A 448 29.37 27.50 -2.95
C TYR A 448 29.36 27.52 -4.49
N GLY A 449 28.86 26.44 -5.10
CA GLY A 449 28.90 26.19 -6.54
C GLY A 449 30.07 25.33 -7.01
N ASP A 450 31.11 25.11 -6.20
CA ASP A 450 32.18 24.18 -6.55
C ASP A 450 31.70 22.71 -6.46
N PRO A 451 32.11 21.83 -7.38
CA PRO A 451 31.73 20.41 -7.36
C PRO A 451 32.23 19.67 -6.11
N LEU A 452 31.36 18.82 -5.57
CA LEU A 452 31.63 17.98 -4.40
C LEU A 452 32.11 16.60 -4.86
N LYS A 453 33.28 16.17 -4.40
CA LYS A 453 33.87 14.88 -4.75
C LYS A 453 33.63 13.87 -3.62
N VAL A 454 32.76 12.90 -3.87
CA VAL A 454 32.51 11.77 -2.98
C VAL A 454 33.47 10.65 -3.36
N GLU A 455 34.28 10.22 -2.41
CA GLU A 455 35.29 9.19 -2.61
C GLU A 455 34.71 7.78 -2.47
N GLY A 456 35.35 6.82 -3.15
CA GLY A 456 34.98 5.40 -3.12
C GLY A 456 35.54 4.66 -1.90
N PRO A 457 35.23 3.36 -1.77
CA PRO A 457 35.60 2.56 -0.60
C PRO A 457 37.11 2.47 -0.35
N ASP A 458 37.91 2.24 -1.40
CA ASP A 458 39.35 2.01 -1.27
C ASP A 458 40.12 3.25 -0.76
N THR A 459 39.61 4.46 -1.06
CA THR A 459 40.25 5.75 -0.75
C THR A 459 40.13 6.17 0.73
N LEU A 460 39.09 5.71 1.43
CA LEU A 460 38.84 6.07 2.83
C LEU A 460 39.52 5.13 3.83
N GLY A 461 40.07 3.99 3.39
CA GLY A 461 40.75 3.03 4.25
C GLY A 461 39.82 2.26 5.19
N VAL A 462 38.51 2.25 4.90
CA VAL A 462 37.50 1.54 5.69
C VAL A 462 36.96 0.38 4.87
N ASN A 463 37.05 -0.84 5.41
CA ASN A 463 36.47 -2.02 4.78
C ASN A 463 34.97 -2.11 5.13
N VAL A 464 34.13 -1.48 4.31
CA VAL A 464 32.68 -1.32 4.56
C VAL A 464 31.88 -2.41 3.87
N ASN A 465 30.97 -3.04 4.60
CA ASN A 465 30.05 -4.06 4.10
C ASN A 465 28.61 -3.70 4.54
N PRO A 466 27.65 -3.46 3.63
CA PRO A 466 27.77 -3.50 2.17
C PRO A 466 28.73 -2.44 1.59
N PRO A 467 29.16 -2.58 0.31
CA PRO A 467 30.13 -1.68 -0.31
C PRO A 467 29.66 -0.23 -0.36
N LEU A 468 30.62 0.72 -0.33
CA LEU A 468 30.33 2.11 -0.65
C LEU A 468 29.96 2.29 -2.13
N HIS A 469 29.20 3.34 -2.42
CA HIS A 469 28.93 3.80 -3.79
C HIS A 469 30.27 4.05 -4.55
N PRO A 470 30.29 3.90 -5.88
CA PRO A 470 31.45 4.30 -6.68
C PRO A 470 31.74 5.79 -6.50
N ALA A 471 33.02 6.17 -6.59
CA ALA A 471 33.45 7.55 -6.48
C ALA A 471 32.69 8.43 -7.50
N ALA A 472 32.11 9.54 -7.04
CA ALA A 472 31.18 10.36 -7.80
C ALA A 472 31.42 11.85 -7.56
N THR A 473 31.22 12.68 -8.58
CA THR A 473 31.27 14.14 -8.46
C THR A 473 29.87 14.71 -8.62
N TYR A 474 29.41 15.45 -7.61
CA TYR A 474 28.10 16.09 -7.57
C TYR A 474 28.26 17.60 -7.80
N SER A 475 27.39 18.20 -8.61
CA SER A 475 27.40 19.65 -8.87
C SER A 475 26.95 20.50 -7.69
N SER A 476 26.26 19.93 -6.70
CA SER A 476 25.73 20.64 -5.54
C SER A 476 25.40 19.68 -4.38
N VAL A 477 25.07 20.23 -3.20
CA VAL A 477 24.61 19.41 -2.07
C VAL A 477 23.25 18.79 -2.41
N TRP A 478 22.34 19.56 -3.02
CA TRP A 478 21.03 19.05 -3.44
C TRP A 478 21.12 17.88 -4.42
N ASN A 479 22.11 17.86 -5.32
CA ASN A 479 22.37 16.72 -6.21
C ASN A 479 22.81 15.45 -5.46
N MET A 480 23.22 15.54 -4.20
CA MET A 480 23.44 14.38 -3.32
C MET A 480 22.15 13.87 -2.69
N SER A 481 21.00 14.55 -2.86
CA SER A 481 19.73 14.06 -2.31
C SER A 481 19.34 12.74 -2.98
N VAL A 482 18.94 11.77 -2.17
CA VAL A 482 18.52 10.45 -2.61
C VAL A 482 17.31 10.08 -1.79
N TYR A 483 16.18 9.86 -2.45
CA TYR A 483 14.95 9.44 -1.80
C TYR A 483 14.04 8.75 -2.81
N PRO A 484 13.40 7.63 -2.46
CA PRO A 484 12.53 6.92 -3.39
C PRO A 484 11.13 7.57 -3.51
N TYR A 485 10.74 8.40 -2.54
CA TYR A 485 9.48 9.15 -2.45
C TYR A 485 9.24 10.10 -3.63
N GLU A 486 8.04 10.05 -4.21
CA GLU A 486 7.46 11.26 -4.80
C GLU A 486 6.98 12.17 -3.66
N VAL A 487 7.30 13.46 -3.75
CA VAL A 487 6.96 14.42 -2.71
C VAL A 487 5.49 14.80 -2.85
N ASP A 488 4.68 14.40 -1.87
CA ASP A 488 3.24 14.65 -1.85
C ASP A 488 2.96 16.16 -1.90
N SER A 489 2.56 16.61 -3.10
CA SER A 489 2.36 18.04 -3.38
C SER A 489 1.06 18.59 -2.80
N SER A 490 0.27 17.76 -2.12
CA SER A 490 -0.90 18.25 -1.37
C SER A 490 -0.54 18.88 -0.02
N PHE A 491 0.59 18.46 0.56
CA PHE A 491 1.08 18.95 1.85
C PHE A 491 1.88 20.24 1.72
N ILE A 492 2.61 20.44 0.61
CA ILE A 492 3.46 21.62 0.43
C ILE A 492 2.65 22.75 -0.24
N ARG A 493 2.55 23.89 0.44
CA ARG A 493 2.07 25.15 -0.13
C ARG A 493 3.24 25.83 -0.86
N TRP A 494 3.51 25.42 -2.10
CA TRP A 494 4.59 26.00 -2.89
C TRP A 494 4.28 27.47 -3.22
N SER A 495 5.10 28.40 -2.75
CA SER A 495 4.83 29.84 -2.80
C SER A 495 6.09 30.71 -2.91
N GLN A 496 7.25 30.12 -3.25
CA GLN A 496 8.52 30.85 -3.38
C GLN A 496 8.38 32.18 -4.17
N PRO A 497 8.85 33.31 -3.62
CA PRO A 497 8.91 34.57 -4.35
C PRO A 497 9.63 34.45 -5.69
N GLY A 498 9.02 35.02 -6.74
CA GLY A 498 9.49 34.93 -8.13
C GLY A 498 8.87 33.79 -8.94
N LYS A 499 8.31 32.76 -8.30
CA LYS A 499 7.55 31.67 -8.96
C LYS A 499 6.04 31.86 -8.74
N TYR A 500 5.23 31.30 -9.64
CA TYR A 500 3.80 31.14 -9.37
C TYR A 500 3.61 30.13 -8.23
N SER A 501 2.70 30.45 -7.31
CA SER A 501 2.28 29.50 -6.28
C SER A 501 1.45 28.39 -6.90
N ILE A 502 1.58 27.17 -6.39
CA ILE A 502 0.72 26.06 -6.80
C ILE A 502 0.67 24.97 -5.73
N TYR A 503 -0.53 24.52 -5.39
CA TYR A 503 -0.74 23.28 -4.64
C TYR A 503 -2.07 22.64 -5.04
N THR A 504 -2.32 21.42 -4.55
CA THR A 504 -3.62 20.74 -4.67
C THR A 504 -4.05 20.23 -3.29
N THR A 505 -5.32 19.88 -3.11
CA THR A 505 -5.75 19.06 -1.96
C THR A 505 -5.98 17.60 -2.36
N ASN A 506 -5.75 17.25 -3.63
CA ASN A 506 -5.83 15.89 -4.14
C ASN A 506 -4.47 15.19 -3.93
N GLU A 507 -4.38 14.36 -2.88
CA GLU A 507 -3.21 13.52 -2.59
C GLU A 507 -2.99 12.45 -3.69
N MET A 508 -4.01 11.61 -3.89
CA MET A 508 -4.02 10.57 -4.92
C MET A 508 -5.40 10.42 -5.56
N LEU A 509 -5.45 9.73 -6.70
CA LEU A 509 -6.66 9.43 -7.47
C LEU A 509 -6.79 7.93 -7.75
N THR A 510 -7.99 7.38 -7.73
CA THR A 510 -8.22 6.00 -8.19
C THR A 510 -8.45 5.99 -9.69
N ALA A 511 -7.69 5.17 -10.42
CA ALA A 511 -7.86 4.98 -11.86
C ALA A 511 -9.26 4.42 -12.18
N ASP A 512 -9.75 4.70 -13.38
CA ASP A 512 -11.04 4.25 -13.91
C ASP A 512 -12.25 4.65 -13.04
N ASN A 513 -12.10 5.75 -12.30
CA ASN A 513 -13.16 6.43 -11.54
C ASN A 513 -13.15 7.92 -11.90
N PRO A 514 -14.31 8.59 -11.96
CA PRO A 514 -14.35 10.02 -12.25
C PRO A 514 -13.71 10.83 -11.12
N ALA A 515 -12.96 11.87 -11.46
CA ALA A 515 -12.21 12.66 -10.49
C ALA A 515 -12.37 14.17 -10.74
N THR A 516 -12.45 14.95 -9.66
CA THR A 516 -12.32 16.41 -9.71
C THR A 516 -11.02 16.81 -9.03
N ILE A 517 -10.10 17.39 -9.79
CA ILE A 517 -8.80 17.86 -9.31
C ILE A 517 -8.87 19.38 -9.17
N LYS A 518 -8.52 19.90 -8.00
CA LYS A 518 -8.41 21.36 -7.75
C LYS A 518 -6.95 21.74 -7.60
N ALA A 519 -6.49 22.66 -8.44
CA ALA A 519 -5.19 23.29 -8.33
C ALA A 519 -5.37 24.73 -7.85
N TYR A 520 -4.83 25.03 -6.68
CA TYR A 520 -4.84 26.36 -6.06
C TYR A 520 -3.57 27.09 -6.51
N SER A 521 -3.68 28.28 -7.10
CA SER A 521 -2.56 28.98 -7.73
C SER A 521 -2.83 30.48 -7.87
N ASP A 522 -1.76 31.28 -7.97
CA ASP A 522 -1.82 32.69 -8.39
C ASP A 522 -1.43 32.92 -9.87
N ALA A 523 -1.21 31.84 -10.64
CA ALA A 523 -1.07 31.89 -12.09
C ALA A 523 -2.42 32.22 -12.78
N PRO A 524 -2.43 32.74 -14.01
CA PRO A 524 -3.67 32.91 -14.76
C PRO A 524 -4.28 31.57 -15.23
N GLN A 525 -3.46 30.56 -15.51
CA GLN A 525 -3.88 29.23 -15.94
C GLN A 525 -3.05 28.13 -15.27
N VAL A 526 -3.63 26.93 -15.17
CA VAL A 526 -2.92 25.70 -14.81
C VAL A 526 -3.16 24.65 -15.89
N LYS A 527 -2.09 23.90 -16.22
CA LYS A 527 -2.10 22.71 -17.06
C LYS A 527 -2.12 21.46 -16.20
N LEU A 528 -2.97 20.50 -16.52
CA LEU A 528 -2.91 19.14 -16.00
C LEU A 528 -2.45 18.20 -17.11
N ASP A 529 -1.39 17.45 -16.86
CA ASP A 529 -0.90 16.38 -17.72
C ASP A 529 -1.07 15.03 -17.01
N THR A 530 -1.81 14.10 -17.61
CA THR A 530 -2.08 12.77 -17.04
C THR A 530 -1.27 11.66 -17.73
N GLY A 531 -0.39 12.00 -18.67
CA GLY A 531 0.28 11.05 -19.57
C GLY A 531 -0.64 10.44 -20.64
N ALA A 532 -1.92 10.23 -20.33
CA ALA A 532 -2.96 9.82 -21.29
C ALA A 532 -3.65 11.02 -21.98
N GLY A 533 -3.48 12.24 -21.46
CA GLY A 533 -4.01 13.46 -22.05
C GLY A 533 -3.53 14.72 -21.32
N THR A 534 -3.70 15.87 -21.97
CA THR A 534 -3.33 17.18 -21.41
C THR A 534 -4.55 18.10 -21.43
N TYR A 535 -4.76 18.79 -20.31
CA TYR A 535 -5.91 19.66 -20.05
C TYR A 535 -5.41 21.00 -19.52
N THR A 536 -6.16 22.07 -19.74
CA THR A 536 -5.85 23.41 -19.20
C THR A 536 -7.12 24.01 -18.63
N ALA A 537 -7.00 24.69 -17.49
CA ALA A 537 -8.09 25.41 -16.84
C ALA A 537 -7.63 26.81 -16.43
N ASP A 538 -8.52 27.79 -16.60
CA ASP A 538 -8.34 29.14 -16.06
C ASP A 538 -8.42 29.12 -14.53
N VAL A 539 -7.59 29.94 -13.89
CA VAL A 539 -7.60 30.12 -12.44
C VAL A 539 -8.64 31.19 -12.09
N VAL A 540 -9.77 30.76 -11.54
CA VAL A 540 -10.86 31.64 -11.11
C VAL A 540 -10.86 31.70 -9.59
N GLN A 541 -10.77 32.91 -9.02
CA GLN A 541 -10.67 33.13 -7.57
C GLN A 541 -9.55 32.32 -6.89
N GLY A 542 -8.42 32.13 -7.58
CA GLY A 542 -7.27 31.38 -7.08
C GLY A 542 -7.35 29.86 -7.26
N VAL A 543 -8.37 29.34 -7.96
CA VAL A 543 -8.55 27.90 -8.20
C VAL A 543 -8.76 27.59 -9.68
N ALA A 544 -7.94 26.69 -10.22
CA ALA A 544 -8.22 25.96 -11.46
C ALA A 544 -8.85 24.60 -11.12
N THR A 545 -9.94 24.23 -11.79
CA THR A 545 -10.67 22.97 -11.55
C THR A 545 -10.68 22.10 -12.80
N PHE A 546 -10.28 20.85 -12.68
CA PHE A 546 -10.31 19.85 -13.74
C PHE A 546 -11.31 18.76 -13.37
N THR A 547 -12.33 18.55 -14.20
CA THR A 547 -13.29 17.44 -14.04
C THR A 547 -13.00 16.38 -15.10
N LEU A 548 -12.57 15.20 -14.65
CA LEU A 548 -12.22 14.08 -15.52
C LEU A 548 -13.29 12.97 -15.39
N SER A 549 -13.76 12.48 -16.54
CA SER A 549 -14.55 11.24 -16.61
C SER A 549 -13.66 10.02 -16.33
N ALA A 550 -14.28 8.91 -15.92
CA ALA A 550 -13.58 7.68 -15.52
C ALA A 550 -12.57 7.19 -16.57
N ASP A 551 -12.91 7.29 -17.86
CA ASP A 551 -12.03 6.88 -18.96
C ASP A 551 -10.75 7.73 -19.10
N LYS A 552 -10.72 8.94 -18.53
CA LYS A 552 -9.57 9.86 -18.54
C LYS A 552 -8.66 9.75 -17.31
N VAL A 553 -9.15 9.14 -16.23
CA VAL A 553 -8.36 8.93 -15.00
C VAL A 553 -7.65 7.59 -15.11
N LYS A 554 -6.42 7.57 -15.61
CA LYS A 554 -5.56 6.37 -15.71
C LYS A 554 -4.49 6.35 -14.62
N ALA A 555 -4.03 5.17 -14.22
CA ALA A 555 -2.95 5.01 -13.26
C ALA A 555 -1.63 5.59 -13.80
N GLY A 556 -0.88 6.31 -12.95
CA GLY A 556 0.37 6.97 -13.30
C GLY A 556 0.62 8.27 -12.55
N ARG A 557 1.75 8.93 -12.84
CA ARG A 557 2.10 10.27 -12.34
C ARG A 557 1.37 11.33 -13.14
N TYR A 558 0.64 12.22 -12.46
CA TYR A 558 0.05 13.40 -13.07
C TYR A 558 0.90 14.62 -12.70
N THR A 559 0.98 15.58 -13.62
CA THR A 559 1.72 16.83 -13.44
C THR A 559 0.78 18.01 -13.55
N LEU A 560 0.73 18.84 -12.51
CA LEU A 560 0.10 20.15 -12.54
C LEU A 560 1.19 21.19 -12.78
N SER A 561 1.10 21.95 -13.85
CA SER A 561 2.05 23.03 -14.20
C SER A 561 1.33 24.36 -14.26
N THR A 562 1.87 25.41 -13.63
CA THR A 562 1.37 26.76 -13.85
C THR A 562 1.67 27.23 -15.28
N ILE A 563 0.78 28.07 -15.83
CA ILE A 563 0.96 28.76 -17.10
C ILE A 563 0.81 30.25 -16.83
N GLY A 564 1.87 31.01 -17.10
CA GLY A 564 1.88 32.46 -17.13
C GLY A 564 3.24 33.02 -17.56
N SER A 565 3.35 34.35 -17.57
CA SER A 565 4.53 35.09 -18.03
C SER A 565 5.02 36.20 -17.08
N SER A 566 4.33 36.44 -15.96
CA SER A 566 4.72 37.44 -14.95
C SER A 566 5.59 36.87 -13.82
N LYS A 567 5.71 35.54 -13.74
CA LYS A 567 6.55 34.79 -12.79
C LYS A 567 7.05 33.51 -13.45
N ASP A 568 8.05 32.88 -12.85
CA ASP A 568 8.53 31.57 -13.28
C ASP A 568 7.46 30.49 -13.04
N ASN A 569 7.27 29.61 -14.03
CA ASN A 569 6.31 28.52 -13.94
C ASN A 569 6.84 27.39 -13.04
N LYS A 570 5.95 26.82 -12.22
CA LYS A 570 6.21 25.76 -11.26
C LYS A 570 5.39 24.53 -11.66
N SER A 571 5.97 23.34 -11.51
CA SER A 571 5.25 22.08 -11.66
C SER A 571 5.27 21.30 -10.35
N VAL A 572 4.15 20.64 -10.06
CA VAL A 572 3.91 19.79 -8.90
C VAL A 572 3.22 18.50 -9.33
N TYR A 573 3.20 17.50 -8.47
CA TYR A 573 2.83 16.14 -8.87
C TYR A 573 1.82 15.51 -7.91
N LEU A 574 0.89 14.77 -8.49
CA LEU A 574 -0.03 13.87 -7.80
C LEU A 574 -0.01 12.52 -8.52
N GLN A 575 -0.47 11.45 -7.86
CA GLN A 575 -0.47 10.11 -8.45
C GLN A 575 -1.88 9.55 -8.58
N SER A 576 -2.11 8.80 -9.66
CA SER A 576 -3.26 7.92 -9.78
C SER A 576 -2.81 6.47 -9.71
N TYR A 577 -3.58 5.63 -9.03
CA TYR A 577 -3.29 4.20 -8.85
C TYR A 577 -4.43 3.35 -9.40
N ASP A 578 -4.10 2.22 -10.02
CA ASP A 578 -5.08 1.18 -10.29
C ASP A 578 -5.45 0.46 -8.98
N LEU A 579 -6.69 -0.02 -8.92
CA LEU A 579 -7.21 -0.68 -7.70
C LEU A 579 -6.43 -1.97 -7.38
N LYS A 580 -5.86 -2.61 -8.42
CA LYS A 580 -4.95 -3.75 -8.32
C LYS A 580 -3.60 -3.36 -7.70
N GLY A 581 -3.04 -2.19 -7.99
CA GLY A 581 -1.82 -1.67 -7.36
C GLY A 581 -2.01 -1.31 -5.90
N ILE A 582 -3.20 -0.82 -5.51
CA ILE A 582 -3.57 -0.49 -4.12
C ILE A 582 -3.65 -1.76 -3.26
N LEU A 583 -4.25 -2.85 -3.75
CA LEU A 583 -4.43 -4.07 -2.95
C LEU A 583 -3.17 -4.97 -2.82
N ARG A 584 -2.21 -4.86 -3.74
CA ARG A 584 -1.05 -5.78 -3.81
C ARG A 584 0.06 -5.55 -2.77
N THR A 585 -0.11 -4.61 -1.83
CA THR A 585 0.97 -4.12 -0.97
C THR A 585 0.71 -4.21 0.54
N SER A 586 -0.39 -4.84 0.96
CA SER A 586 -0.82 -4.91 2.36
C SER A 586 -0.54 -6.27 3.01
N ILE A 587 0.66 -6.42 3.57
CA ILE A 587 1.00 -7.45 4.57
C ILE A 587 1.80 -6.76 5.67
N THR A 588 1.42 -6.98 6.92
CA THR A 588 1.93 -6.25 8.09
C THR A 588 2.57 -7.21 9.11
N GLY A 589 3.78 -6.89 9.56
CA GLY A 589 4.46 -7.56 10.67
C GLY A 589 5.32 -6.53 11.41
N ASP A 590 5.23 -6.50 12.73
CA ASP A 590 5.75 -5.40 13.55
C ASP A 590 7.04 -5.75 14.31
N ASP A 591 7.76 -4.72 14.79
CA ASP A 591 8.96 -4.88 15.61
C ASP A 591 8.67 -5.27 17.08
N THR A 592 7.40 -5.29 17.52
CA THR A 592 7.00 -5.55 18.92
C THR A 592 6.28 -6.89 19.17
N GLY A 593 5.89 -7.62 18.13
CA GLY A 593 5.10 -8.85 18.23
C GLY A 593 3.59 -8.62 18.45
N ASP A 594 3.14 -7.37 18.35
CA ASP A 594 1.74 -6.96 18.38
C ASP A 594 1.12 -7.17 16.99
N GLN A 595 0.38 -8.28 16.81
CA GLN A 595 -0.36 -8.52 15.56
C GLN A 595 -1.49 -7.49 15.39
N ARG A 596 -1.29 -6.51 14.50
CA ARG A 596 -2.26 -5.45 14.17
C ARG A 596 -2.63 -5.46 12.69
N TRP A 597 -3.91 -5.25 12.40
CA TRP A 597 -4.49 -5.28 11.06
C TRP A 597 -4.63 -3.86 10.53
N VAL A 598 -3.64 -3.37 9.79
CA VAL A 598 -3.68 -2.01 9.22
C VAL A 598 -4.12 -2.05 7.75
N PHE A 599 -5.22 -1.35 7.46
CA PHE A 599 -5.78 -1.15 6.14
C PHE A 599 -5.32 0.23 5.63
N GLY A 600 -4.68 0.32 4.46
CA GLY A 600 -4.20 1.59 3.91
C GLY A 600 -5.25 2.33 3.07
N PHE A 601 -5.19 3.66 3.01
CA PHE A 601 -6.02 4.49 2.13
C PHE A 601 -5.16 5.38 1.23
N THR A 602 -5.61 5.60 0.00
CA THR A 602 -4.93 6.48 -0.98
C THR A 602 -5.06 7.97 -0.67
N SER A 603 -5.99 8.34 0.21
CA SER A 603 -6.24 9.73 0.60
C SER A 603 -6.69 9.80 2.06
N LYS A 604 -6.56 10.98 2.68
CA LYS A 604 -7.06 11.27 4.03
C LYS A 604 -8.57 10.98 4.07
N VAL A 605 -9.02 10.11 4.96
CA VAL A 605 -10.45 9.73 5.04
C VAL A 605 -11.18 10.52 6.12
N ASP A 606 -12.40 10.96 5.81
CA ASP A 606 -13.31 11.48 6.83
C ASP A 606 -13.66 10.36 7.81
N LYS A 607 -13.29 10.58 9.08
CA LYS A 607 -13.57 9.67 10.21
C LYS A 607 -15.04 9.27 10.36
N ASN A 608 -15.98 10.06 9.83
CA ASN A 608 -17.42 9.74 9.86
C ASN A 608 -17.90 8.94 8.65
N ALA A 609 -17.05 8.77 7.63
CA ALA A 609 -17.39 8.13 6.36
C ALA A 609 -17.11 6.61 6.32
N ILE A 610 -16.48 6.05 7.37
CA ILE A 610 -16.20 4.61 7.51
C ILE A 610 -17.05 4.03 8.64
N LYS A 611 -17.64 2.85 8.40
CA LYS A 611 -18.14 1.96 9.45
C LYS A 611 -17.43 0.62 9.40
N ILE A 612 -17.03 0.13 10.57
CA ILE A 612 -16.45 -1.21 10.74
C ILE A 612 -17.55 -2.12 11.30
N PHE A 613 -17.73 -3.29 10.70
CA PHE A 613 -18.64 -4.33 11.18
C PHE A 613 -17.90 -5.65 11.37
N ALA A 614 -18.31 -6.46 12.34
CA ALA A 614 -17.92 -7.86 12.49
C ALA A 614 -19.20 -8.68 12.72
N ASN A 615 -19.38 -9.81 12.03
CA ASN A 615 -20.65 -10.56 12.02
C ASN A 615 -21.88 -9.68 11.69
N ASN A 616 -21.73 -8.72 10.77
CA ASN A 616 -22.70 -7.65 10.46
C ASN A 616 -23.12 -6.75 11.64
N VAL A 617 -22.45 -6.79 12.79
CA VAL A 617 -22.67 -5.88 13.93
C VAL A 617 -21.67 -4.72 13.86
N PRO A 618 -22.09 -3.45 13.97
CA PRO A 618 -21.17 -2.31 14.02
C PRO A 618 -20.23 -2.39 15.22
N VAL A 619 -18.93 -2.19 14.99
CA VAL A 619 -17.89 -2.15 16.02
C VAL A 619 -17.64 -0.69 16.43
N PRO A 620 -17.53 -0.35 17.73
CA PRO A 620 -17.18 1.00 18.18
C PRO A 620 -15.77 1.41 17.73
N ALA A 621 -15.69 2.27 16.70
CA ALA A 621 -14.43 2.82 16.23
C ALA A 621 -14.00 4.05 17.05
N SER A 622 -12.74 4.09 17.50
CA SER A 622 -12.13 5.30 18.09
C SER A 622 -11.19 6.02 17.12
N VAL A 623 -10.96 7.30 17.38
CA VAL A 623 -9.93 8.12 16.70
C VAL A 623 -8.64 8.19 17.52
N ASN A 624 -8.72 7.88 18.83
CA ASN A 624 -7.59 7.89 19.75
C ASN A 624 -7.06 6.48 20.00
N GLU A 625 -5.74 6.31 19.88
CA GLU A 625 -5.00 5.14 20.38
C GLU A 625 -5.22 5.03 21.89
N GLY A 626 -5.87 3.97 22.38
CA GLY A 626 -6.11 3.82 23.82
C GLY A 626 -6.91 2.62 24.27
N LEU A 627 -8.23 2.60 24.01
CA LEU A 627 -9.18 1.82 24.83
C LEU A 627 -10.30 1.06 24.08
N GLU A 628 -10.47 1.26 22.77
CA GLU A 628 -11.63 0.73 22.01
C GLU A 628 -11.23 -0.23 20.87
N PRO A 629 -12.12 -1.15 20.46
CA PRO A 629 -11.87 -2.14 19.41
C PRO A 629 -11.94 -1.54 18.00
N GLY A 630 -10.82 -0.96 17.55
CA GLY A 630 -10.62 -0.53 16.17
C GLY A 630 -10.45 0.98 16.05
N TRP A 631 -9.48 1.40 15.24
CA TRP A 631 -9.04 2.79 15.10
C TRP A 631 -9.23 3.27 13.67
N ILE A 632 -9.67 4.52 13.50
CA ILE A 632 -9.62 5.21 12.20
C ILE A 632 -8.44 6.17 12.21
N LEU A 633 -7.45 5.87 11.38
CA LEU A 633 -6.26 6.66 11.11
C LEU A 633 -6.53 7.62 9.93
N PRO A 634 -5.73 8.69 9.74
CA PRO A 634 -5.89 9.58 8.60
C PRO A 634 -5.83 8.83 7.25
N TYR A 635 -4.89 7.90 7.09
CA TYR A 635 -4.67 7.09 5.88
C TYR A 635 -4.90 5.59 6.12
N GLY A 636 -5.75 5.24 7.10
CA GLY A 636 -6.06 3.84 7.29
C GLY A 636 -7.17 3.54 8.29
N ALA A 637 -7.58 2.28 8.34
CA ALA A 637 -8.23 1.73 9.52
C ALA A 637 -7.26 0.76 10.20
N SER A 638 -7.46 0.51 11.49
CA SER A 638 -6.76 -0.54 12.20
C SER A 638 -7.75 -1.35 13.03
N ILE A 639 -7.62 -2.67 13.06
CA ILE A 639 -8.31 -3.51 14.04
C ILE A 639 -7.25 -4.09 14.98
N ASN A 640 -7.33 -3.70 16.25
CA ASN A 640 -6.51 -4.25 17.31
C ASN A 640 -7.03 -5.65 17.67
N THR A 641 -6.16 -6.67 17.68
CA THR A 641 -6.52 -8.06 17.99
C THR A 641 -5.82 -8.64 19.23
N GLY A 642 -4.95 -7.88 19.89
CA GLY A 642 -4.26 -8.33 21.10
C GLY A 642 -2.92 -7.62 21.33
N TYR A 643 -2.62 -7.36 22.61
CA TYR A 643 -1.38 -6.73 23.06
C TYR A 643 -0.44 -7.79 23.63
N SER A 644 0.85 -7.72 23.33
CA SER A 644 1.89 -8.49 23.99
C SER A 644 3.01 -7.56 24.48
N SER A 645 3.16 -7.46 25.79
CA SER A 645 4.40 -7.02 26.42
C SER A 645 4.79 -8.08 27.45
N ALA A 646 5.98 -8.65 27.27
CA ALA A 646 6.42 -9.91 27.85
C ALA A 646 6.30 -10.03 29.38
N ASP A 647 6.28 -11.29 29.83
CA ASP A 647 6.22 -11.80 31.20
C ASP A 647 6.62 -10.84 32.34
N ALA A 648 5.64 -10.57 33.21
CA ALA A 648 5.86 -10.27 34.62
C ALA A 648 4.67 -10.79 35.46
N ASP A 649 4.61 -12.12 35.63
CA ASP A 649 3.79 -12.86 36.62
C ASP A 649 2.51 -12.18 37.17
N ASN A 650 1.38 -12.32 36.45
CA ASN A 650 0.13 -12.68 37.12
C ASN A 650 -0.88 -13.34 36.18
N THR A 651 -1.59 -14.35 36.68
CA THR A 651 -2.37 -15.29 35.87
C THR A 651 -3.60 -14.67 35.18
N ASN A 652 -3.75 -14.96 33.87
CA ASN A 652 -4.98 -14.96 33.08
C ASN A 652 -5.91 -13.74 33.23
N LYS A 653 -5.66 -12.66 32.47
CA LYS A 653 -6.67 -11.61 32.24
C LYS A 653 -6.64 -11.05 30.81
N HIS A 654 -7.84 -10.65 30.38
CA HIS A 654 -8.20 -9.80 29.24
C HIS A 654 -8.42 -10.50 27.87
N SER A 655 -9.70 -10.51 27.46
CA SER A 655 -10.21 -10.99 26.16
C SER A 655 -10.91 -9.83 25.44
N PHE A 656 -10.94 -9.87 24.11
CA PHE A 656 -11.80 -8.98 23.32
C PHE A 656 -13.29 -9.33 23.46
N PHE A 657 -14.14 -8.29 23.46
CA PHE A 657 -15.58 -8.28 23.71
C PHE A 657 -16.04 -8.67 25.13
N GLN A 658 -16.59 -7.67 25.84
CA GLN A 658 -17.37 -7.85 27.06
C GLN A 658 -18.84 -7.48 26.77
N GLU A 659 -19.65 -8.54 26.61
CA GLU A 659 -21.12 -8.60 26.62
C GLU A 659 -21.95 -8.09 25.42
N GLU A 660 -23.17 -8.65 25.37
CA GLU A 660 -24.16 -8.58 24.29
C GLU A 660 -24.86 -7.22 24.23
N VAL A 661 -25.37 -6.87 23.04
CA VAL A 661 -26.15 -5.65 22.83
C VAL A 661 -27.47 -5.73 23.61
N THR A 662 -27.57 -5.00 24.72
CA THR A 662 -28.60 -3.95 24.91
C THR A 662 -28.37 -3.13 26.19
N GLY A 663 -28.08 -1.83 26.03
CA GLY A 663 -28.24 -0.81 27.09
C GLY A 663 -27.24 -0.84 28.26
N PHE A 664 -26.14 -0.10 28.15
CA PHE A 664 -25.38 0.40 29.31
C PHE A 664 -26.29 1.22 30.26
N PRO A 665 -26.00 1.36 31.58
CA PRO A 665 -24.98 0.71 32.43
C PRO A 665 -25.64 -0.20 33.54
N ALA A 666 -24.96 -0.89 34.47
CA ALA A 666 -23.81 -0.46 35.28
C ALA A 666 -23.10 -1.59 36.09
N SER A 667 -21.91 -1.23 36.59
CA SER A 667 -21.15 -1.84 37.70
C SER A 667 -20.61 -3.28 37.55
N TYR A 668 -19.42 -3.37 36.93
CA TYR A 668 -18.27 -4.17 37.34
C TYR A 668 -18.52 -5.44 38.21
N ALA A 669 -18.58 -6.60 37.57
CA ALA A 669 -18.21 -7.88 38.19
C ALA A 669 -17.36 -8.70 37.21
N ALA A 670 -16.16 -9.09 37.62
CA ALA A 670 -15.25 -9.93 36.81
C ALA A 670 -15.45 -11.42 37.14
N GLY A 671 -15.46 -12.32 36.16
CA GLY A 671 -15.42 -13.75 36.47
C GLY A 671 -15.67 -14.81 35.38
N THR A 672 -16.19 -14.48 34.19
CA THR A 672 -16.63 -15.50 33.22
C THR A 672 -16.04 -15.33 31.82
N ASN A 673 -15.34 -16.36 31.34
CA ASN A 673 -14.66 -16.38 30.04
C ASN A 673 -15.61 -16.78 28.89
N ARG A 674 -15.54 -16.06 27.76
CA ARG A 674 -16.03 -16.49 26.43
C ARG A 674 -15.00 -16.11 25.36
N VAL A 675 -15.00 -16.84 24.23
CA VAL A 675 -14.09 -16.64 23.09
C VAL A 675 -14.94 -16.35 21.85
N VAL A 676 -14.58 -15.32 21.08
CA VAL A 676 -15.25 -14.96 19.82
C VAL A 676 -14.26 -15.09 18.67
N ARG A 677 -14.72 -15.55 17.50
CA ARG A 677 -13.98 -15.51 16.23
C ARG A 677 -14.46 -14.32 15.41
N LEU A 678 -13.55 -13.69 14.68
CA LEU A 678 -13.90 -12.67 13.68
C LEU A 678 -14.27 -13.36 12.36
N GLU A 679 -15.56 -13.53 12.17
CA GLU A 679 -16.19 -13.97 10.92
C GLU A 679 -17.00 -12.76 10.36
N ASP A 680 -17.24 -12.73 9.04
CA ASP A 680 -17.96 -11.67 8.32
C ASP A 680 -17.59 -10.21 8.70
N VAL A 681 -16.32 -9.83 8.55
CA VAL A 681 -15.90 -8.43 8.70
C VAL A 681 -16.25 -7.63 7.44
N LYS A 682 -16.92 -6.48 7.61
CA LYS A 682 -17.33 -5.59 6.52
C LYS A 682 -16.90 -4.16 6.81
N LEU A 683 -16.44 -3.47 5.78
CA LEU A 683 -16.25 -2.02 5.76
C LEU A 683 -17.29 -1.41 4.81
N GLU A 684 -17.94 -0.33 5.24
CA GLU A 684 -18.83 0.48 4.40
C GLU A 684 -18.25 1.90 4.29
N SER A 685 -18.06 2.39 3.05
CA SER A 685 -17.79 3.80 2.79
C SER A 685 -19.03 4.56 2.35
N LEU A 686 -19.04 5.87 2.60
CA LEU A 686 -20.01 6.78 1.98
C LEU A 686 -19.64 7.05 0.50
N PRO A 687 -20.63 7.36 -0.37
CA PRO A 687 -20.38 7.70 -1.77
C PRO A 687 -19.33 8.80 -1.93
N GLY A 688 -18.29 8.53 -2.72
CA GLY A 688 -17.17 9.45 -2.96
C GLY A 688 -15.87 9.11 -2.21
N TYR A 689 -15.88 8.12 -1.30
CA TYR A 689 -14.68 7.65 -0.59
C TYR A 689 -14.35 6.19 -0.97
N ASN A 690 -13.08 5.94 -1.31
CA ASN A 690 -12.56 4.62 -1.68
C ASN A 690 -11.76 4.01 -0.52
N PHE A 691 -11.87 2.69 -0.30
CA PHE A 691 -11.27 1.98 0.85
C PHE A 691 -10.65 0.63 0.45
N GLN A 692 -9.87 0.05 1.36
CA GLN A 692 -9.12 -1.22 1.20
C GLN A 692 -9.48 -2.22 2.31
N PHE A 693 -9.35 -3.52 2.02
CA PHE A 693 -9.51 -4.63 2.97
C PHE A 693 -8.25 -5.51 3.05
N SER A 694 -8.03 -6.18 4.18
CA SER A 694 -6.98 -7.17 4.48
C SER A 694 -7.46 -8.07 5.65
N TYR A 695 -7.05 -9.34 5.71
CA TYR A 695 -7.65 -10.37 6.57
C TYR A 695 -6.59 -11.31 7.16
N ASP A 696 -6.81 -11.82 8.39
CA ASP A 696 -5.94 -12.82 9.03
C ASP A 696 -6.52 -14.22 9.11
N LEU A 697 -5.61 -15.20 9.08
CA LEU A 697 -5.84 -16.58 9.46
C LEU A 697 -4.77 -17.01 10.49
N ASN A 698 -4.88 -16.58 11.75
CA ASN A 698 -3.97 -17.06 12.80
C ASN A 698 -4.59 -17.98 13.85
N LYS A 699 -4.10 -19.23 13.83
CA LYS A 699 -3.81 -20.02 15.05
C LYS A 699 -2.52 -20.85 14.99
N ASN A 700 -1.71 -20.75 13.93
CA ASN A 700 -0.43 -21.46 13.82
C ASN A 700 0.66 -20.56 13.24
N LYS A 701 1.82 -20.51 13.92
CA LYS A 701 3.03 -19.74 13.57
C LYS A 701 3.78 -20.28 12.33
N SER A 702 3.05 -20.86 11.38
CA SER A 702 3.59 -21.62 10.24
C SER A 702 2.95 -21.25 8.91
N VAL A 703 1.95 -20.37 8.90
CA VAL A 703 1.30 -19.89 7.68
C VAL A 703 2.08 -18.67 7.20
N MET A 704 2.68 -18.74 6.01
CA MET A 704 3.29 -17.55 5.42
C MET A 704 2.19 -16.55 5.04
N PRO A 705 2.43 -15.24 5.20
CA PRO A 705 1.45 -14.25 4.79
C PRO A 705 1.17 -14.31 3.28
N PRO A 706 -0.03 -13.93 2.83
CA PRO A 706 -0.47 -14.17 1.46
C PRO A 706 0.40 -13.42 0.46
N SER A 707 1.21 -14.13 -0.33
CA SER A 707 2.06 -13.51 -1.35
C SER A 707 1.23 -12.86 -2.45
N TRP A 708 1.68 -11.68 -2.90
CA TRP A 708 1.16 -10.99 -4.09
C TRP A 708 2.35 -10.72 -5.01
N PRO A 709 2.30 -11.06 -6.32
CA PRO A 709 3.45 -10.92 -7.22
C PRO A 709 3.77 -9.44 -7.45
N SER A 710 4.75 -8.98 -6.69
CA SER A 710 5.22 -7.59 -6.62
C SER A 710 6.08 -7.18 -7.83
N THR A 711 6.42 -8.13 -8.69
CA THR A 711 7.44 -8.04 -9.74
C THR A 711 7.01 -7.27 -11.01
N ASN A 712 5.71 -7.12 -11.27
CA ASN A 712 5.21 -6.79 -12.62
C ASN A 712 4.30 -5.55 -12.75
N VAL A 713 4.20 -4.65 -11.76
CA VAL A 713 3.40 -3.41 -11.89
C VAL A 713 4.23 -2.17 -11.57
N LYS A 714 4.43 -1.31 -12.59
CA LYS A 714 5.15 -0.04 -12.51
C LYS A 714 4.14 1.10 -12.62
N ILE A 715 4.01 1.93 -11.58
CA ILE A 715 3.07 3.05 -11.52
C ILE A 715 3.78 4.39 -11.18
N GLY A 716 5.11 4.44 -11.31
CA GLY A 716 5.92 5.60 -10.93
C GLY A 716 7.14 5.79 -11.83
N PRO A 717 7.35 6.96 -12.46
CA PRO A 717 8.47 7.23 -13.36
C PRO A 717 9.60 8.01 -12.65
N SER A 718 9.90 7.70 -11.39
CA SER A 718 10.97 8.41 -10.66
C SER A 718 12.34 8.08 -11.28
N ALA A 719 12.86 9.04 -12.04
CA ALA A 719 14.18 8.98 -12.67
C ALA A 719 15.33 9.04 -11.63
N ASN A 720 15.03 9.53 -10.42
CA ASN A 720 15.98 9.69 -9.32
C ASN A 720 15.89 8.51 -8.34
N TRP A 721 15.61 7.32 -8.85
CA TRP A 721 15.62 6.11 -8.03
C TRP A 721 17.00 5.93 -7.38
N PRO A 722 17.08 5.57 -6.09
CA PRO A 722 18.36 5.27 -5.48
C PRO A 722 19.09 4.17 -6.25
N GLN A 723 20.30 4.48 -6.70
CA GLN A 723 21.31 3.46 -6.96
C GLN A 723 21.75 2.89 -5.60
N TYR A 724 20.93 2.01 -5.02
CA TYR A 724 21.35 1.06 -4.00
C TYR A 724 21.76 -0.24 -4.69
N PRO A 725 23.04 -0.42 -5.05
CA PRO A 725 23.54 -1.73 -5.42
C PRO A 725 23.57 -2.60 -4.17
N ASN A 726 22.48 -3.32 -3.90
CA ASN A 726 22.41 -4.27 -2.78
C ASN A 726 23.44 -5.43 -2.90
N LYS A 727 24.09 -5.56 -4.07
CA LYS A 727 25.20 -6.47 -4.37
C LYS A 727 26.12 -5.83 -5.41
N ASN A 728 27.39 -6.24 -5.46
CA ASN A 728 28.43 -5.77 -6.38
C ASN A 728 28.10 -5.94 -7.90
N THR A 729 26.98 -6.57 -8.23
CA THR A 729 26.54 -6.90 -9.59
C THR A 729 25.25 -6.18 -10.02
N ASP A 730 24.68 -5.31 -9.18
CA ASP A 730 23.55 -4.46 -9.61
C ASP A 730 24.06 -3.38 -10.57
N THR A 731 23.62 -3.44 -11.81
CA THR A 731 24.03 -2.55 -12.90
C THR A 731 23.32 -1.19 -12.89
N GLY A 732 22.42 -0.95 -11.93
CA GLY A 732 21.57 0.25 -11.90
C GLY A 732 20.50 0.27 -12.99
N ALA A 733 20.48 -0.73 -13.89
CA ALA A 733 19.42 -0.89 -14.87
C ALA A 733 18.09 -1.19 -14.15
N ARG A 734 17.06 -0.43 -14.49
CA ARG A 734 15.68 -0.65 -14.05
C ARG A 734 14.81 -0.73 -15.31
N PRO A 735 13.97 -1.77 -15.46
CA PRO A 735 13.33 -2.06 -16.76
C PRO A 735 12.24 -1.03 -17.11
N GLU A 736 12.04 -0.76 -18.41
CA GLU A 736 11.08 0.24 -18.94
C GLU A 736 9.60 -0.13 -18.69
N SER A 737 8.71 0.86 -18.72
CA SER A 737 7.26 0.68 -18.54
C SER A 737 6.62 -0.05 -19.72
N LEU A 738 5.81 -1.08 -19.44
CA LEU A 738 4.96 -1.71 -20.46
C LEU A 738 3.67 -0.89 -20.66
N PRO A 739 3.17 -0.75 -21.90
CA PRO A 739 1.89 -0.09 -22.18
C PRO A 739 0.69 -0.98 -21.76
N TRP A 740 -0.40 -0.35 -21.34
CA TRP A 740 -1.61 -1.04 -20.84
C TRP A 740 -2.71 -1.18 -21.91
N PRO A 741 -3.46 -2.30 -21.93
CA PRO A 741 -4.60 -2.51 -22.83
C PRO A 741 -5.85 -1.73 -22.40
N THR A 742 -6.71 -1.39 -23.35
CA THR A 742 -7.88 -0.52 -23.18
C THR A 742 -9.20 -1.25 -23.45
N THR A 743 -9.89 -1.75 -22.43
CA THR A 743 -11.24 -2.35 -22.55
C THR A 743 -12.16 -1.96 -21.39
N ASN A 744 -13.46 -1.80 -21.69
CA ASN A 744 -14.47 -1.27 -20.77
C ASN A 744 -14.94 -2.28 -19.71
N LEU A 745 -15.30 -1.74 -18.54
CA LEU A 745 -15.93 -2.44 -17.42
C LEU A 745 -17.36 -2.90 -17.77
N GLY A 746 -17.56 -4.22 -17.95
CA GLY A 746 -18.88 -4.85 -17.98
C GLY A 746 -19.27 -5.38 -16.61
N ALA A 747 -20.50 -5.14 -16.16
CA ALA A 747 -20.99 -5.64 -14.87
C ALA A 747 -21.31 -7.15 -14.95
N VAL A 748 -20.55 -7.95 -14.21
CA VAL A 748 -20.76 -9.40 -14.06
C VAL A 748 -20.77 -9.74 -12.57
N THR A 749 -21.85 -10.38 -12.10
CA THR A 749 -21.97 -10.86 -10.72
C THR A 749 -21.09 -12.10 -10.56
N PHE A 750 -20.15 -12.07 -9.60
CA PHE A 750 -19.34 -13.24 -9.25
C PHE A 750 -20.03 -14.06 -8.16
N ASN A 751 -20.11 -15.38 -8.35
CA ASN A 751 -20.52 -16.34 -7.33
C ASN A 751 -19.38 -17.38 -7.18
N PRO A 752 -18.69 -17.47 -6.02
CA PRO A 752 -17.59 -18.41 -5.83
C PRO A 752 -18.03 -19.87 -5.96
N SER A 753 -19.30 -20.17 -5.68
CA SER A 753 -19.88 -21.52 -5.81
C SER A 753 -19.87 -22.06 -7.24
N ASN A 754 -19.75 -21.17 -8.24
CA ASN A 754 -19.75 -21.50 -9.66
C ASN A 754 -18.32 -21.52 -10.25
N ALA A 755 -17.30 -21.22 -9.44
CA ALA A 755 -15.91 -21.17 -9.88
C ALA A 755 -15.27 -22.57 -9.83
N VAL A 756 -14.91 -23.12 -10.98
CA VAL A 756 -14.24 -24.43 -11.04
C VAL A 756 -12.75 -24.24 -10.76
N ILE A 757 -12.27 -24.78 -9.64
CA ILE A 757 -10.88 -24.71 -9.22
C ILE A 757 -10.20 -26.05 -9.51
N THR A 758 -9.17 -26.04 -10.35
CA THR A 758 -8.38 -27.23 -10.69
C THR A 758 -6.93 -27.01 -10.28
N PRO A 759 -6.47 -27.63 -9.17
CA PRO A 759 -5.05 -27.66 -8.83
C PRO A 759 -4.32 -28.71 -9.69
N ASP A 760 -3.21 -28.28 -10.25
CA ASP A 760 -2.16 -29.10 -10.85
C ASP A 760 -0.93 -29.03 -9.94
N THR A 761 0.06 -29.89 -10.20
CA THR A 761 1.38 -29.89 -9.55
C THR A 761 1.93 -28.49 -9.36
N THR A 762 2.05 -27.64 -10.40
CA THR A 762 2.63 -26.28 -10.29
C THR A 762 1.68 -25.15 -10.68
N SER A 763 0.36 -25.39 -10.75
CA SER A 763 -0.59 -24.32 -11.07
C SER A 763 -1.98 -24.53 -10.45
N VAL A 764 -2.77 -23.47 -10.38
CA VAL A 764 -4.22 -23.56 -10.12
C VAL A 764 -4.94 -22.77 -11.18
N SER A 765 -5.92 -23.38 -11.86
CA SER A 765 -6.82 -22.65 -12.76
C SER A 765 -8.17 -22.43 -12.10
N ILE A 766 -8.73 -21.23 -12.27
CA ILE A 766 -10.09 -20.85 -11.89
C ILE A 766 -10.89 -20.58 -13.16
N GLY A 767 -11.90 -21.40 -13.42
CA GLY A 767 -12.87 -21.19 -14.49
C GLY A 767 -14.06 -20.36 -14.02
N PHE A 768 -14.53 -19.45 -14.88
CA PHE A 768 -15.69 -18.58 -14.67
C PHE A 768 -16.74 -18.82 -15.76
N GLU A 769 -18.03 -18.83 -15.39
CA GLU A 769 -19.15 -19.03 -16.34
C GLU A 769 -19.28 -17.93 -17.40
N ASN A 770 -18.79 -16.72 -17.09
CA ASN A 770 -18.86 -15.53 -17.94
C ASN A 770 -17.48 -14.89 -18.05
N ALA A 771 -17.25 -14.12 -19.12
CA ALA A 771 -16.03 -13.36 -19.30
C ALA A 771 -15.87 -12.30 -18.19
N MET A 772 -14.75 -12.35 -17.49
CA MET A 772 -14.44 -11.43 -16.39
C MET A 772 -13.60 -10.24 -16.87
N ASP A 773 -13.50 -9.19 -16.04
CA ASP A 773 -12.47 -8.16 -16.19
C ASP A 773 -11.25 -8.53 -15.32
N PRO A 774 -10.07 -8.88 -15.91
CA PRO A 774 -8.84 -9.19 -15.17
C PRO A 774 -8.32 -8.07 -14.26
N GLN A 775 -8.83 -6.84 -14.40
CA GLN A 775 -8.51 -5.70 -13.53
C GLN A 775 -9.38 -5.67 -12.27
N ASN A 776 -10.54 -6.34 -12.27
CA ASN A 776 -11.46 -6.43 -11.13
C ASN A 776 -11.15 -7.61 -10.18
N PHE A 777 -9.97 -8.25 -10.30
CA PHE A 777 -9.59 -9.40 -9.46
C PHE A 777 -8.15 -9.32 -8.93
N GLY A 778 -8.02 -9.66 -7.65
CA GLY A 778 -6.78 -9.92 -6.93
C GLY A 778 -6.67 -11.39 -6.52
N PHE A 779 -5.45 -11.91 -6.47
CA PHE A 779 -5.15 -13.30 -6.08
C PHE A 779 -4.08 -13.27 -4.98
N GLY A 780 -4.03 -14.27 -4.10
CA GLY A 780 -3.01 -14.40 -3.04
C GLY A 780 -2.82 -15.84 -2.60
N THR A 781 -1.64 -16.24 -2.09
CA THR A 781 -1.43 -17.61 -1.56
C THR A 781 -0.58 -17.68 -0.31
N ASN A 782 -0.83 -18.66 0.56
CA ASN A 782 -0.04 -18.88 1.79
C ASN A 782 1.16 -19.83 1.62
N PHE A 783 1.41 -20.36 0.42
CA PHE A 783 2.35 -21.45 0.18
C PHE A 783 3.47 -21.09 -0.81
N ALA A 784 3.15 -20.37 -1.89
CA ALA A 784 4.13 -19.86 -2.84
C ALA A 784 4.63 -18.47 -2.43
N ASN A 785 5.90 -18.15 -2.70
CA ASN A 785 6.45 -16.82 -2.40
C ASN A 785 6.32 -15.88 -3.60
N ASP A 786 6.31 -16.44 -4.81
CA ASP A 786 6.06 -15.77 -6.08
C ASP A 786 5.16 -16.64 -6.96
N TYR A 787 4.37 -16.03 -7.83
CA TYR A 787 3.59 -16.72 -8.85
C TYR A 787 3.26 -15.80 -10.04
N THR A 788 2.84 -16.42 -11.13
CA THR A 788 2.31 -15.75 -12.32
C THR A 788 0.78 -15.85 -12.34
N VAL A 789 0.11 -14.87 -12.94
CA VAL A 789 -1.33 -14.96 -13.24
C VAL A 789 -1.50 -14.65 -14.72
N THR A 790 -2.02 -15.62 -15.46
CA THR A 790 -2.42 -15.48 -16.87
C THR A 790 -3.93 -15.61 -16.98
N TRP A 791 -4.50 -14.98 -18.00
CA TRP A 791 -5.92 -15.08 -18.32
C TRP A 791 -6.08 -15.64 -19.74
N SER A 792 -7.13 -16.42 -19.97
CA SER A 792 -7.50 -16.87 -21.32
C SER A 792 -7.90 -15.69 -22.20
N GLU A 793 -7.81 -15.82 -23.53
CA GLU A 793 -8.10 -14.72 -24.49
C GLU A 793 -9.52 -14.14 -24.35
N ASN A 794 -10.46 -14.93 -23.85
CA ASN A 794 -11.85 -14.56 -23.59
C ASN A 794 -12.12 -14.18 -22.11
N ASN A 795 -11.08 -14.10 -21.26
CA ASN A 795 -11.14 -13.84 -19.82
C ASN A 795 -12.10 -14.73 -19.00
N THR A 796 -12.41 -15.96 -19.45
CA THR A 796 -13.22 -16.92 -18.68
C THR A 796 -12.39 -17.86 -17.81
N ILE A 797 -11.07 -17.83 -17.90
CA ILE A 797 -10.16 -18.66 -17.08
C ILE A 797 -9.01 -17.79 -16.59
N ALA A 798 -8.71 -17.85 -15.29
CA ALA A 798 -7.48 -17.34 -14.70
C ALA A 798 -6.59 -18.50 -14.25
N THR A 799 -5.36 -18.58 -14.74
CA THR A 799 -4.38 -19.60 -14.35
C THR A 799 -3.27 -18.97 -13.53
N ILE A 800 -3.08 -19.47 -12.31
CA ILE A 800 -2.06 -19.04 -11.36
C ILE A 800 -0.94 -20.08 -11.36
N GLY A 801 0.25 -19.72 -11.86
CA GLY A 801 1.41 -20.64 -11.98
C GLY A 801 2.48 -20.38 -10.92
N PHE A 802 2.92 -21.43 -10.22
CA PHE A 802 3.80 -21.38 -9.04
C PHE A 802 5.24 -21.83 -9.32
N ASP A 803 6.17 -21.38 -8.49
CA ASP A 803 7.61 -21.74 -8.55
C ASP A 803 7.92 -23.14 -7.96
N LYS A 804 6.96 -23.73 -7.25
CA LYS A 804 7.07 -25.02 -6.56
C LYS A 804 5.69 -25.69 -6.43
N PRO A 805 5.64 -26.99 -6.08
CA PRO A 805 4.36 -27.70 -6.12
C PRO A 805 3.31 -27.26 -5.10
N VAL A 806 2.03 -27.38 -5.47
CA VAL A 806 0.86 -27.11 -4.62
C VAL A 806 0.70 -28.22 -3.57
N ALA A 807 1.13 -27.94 -2.33
CA ALA A 807 1.02 -28.88 -1.22
C ALA A 807 -0.41 -28.97 -0.67
N SER A 808 -0.77 -30.08 -0.01
CA SER A 808 -2.10 -30.22 0.62
C SER A 808 -2.28 -29.26 1.80
N GLY A 809 -3.44 -28.60 1.88
CA GLY A 809 -3.71 -27.54 2.86
C GLY A 809 -3.13 -26.17 2.46
N SER A 810 -2.62 -26.05 1.24
CA SER A 810 -2.35 -24.75 0.60
C SER A 810 -3.65 -23.96 0.46
N LYS A 811 -3.60 -22.64 0.59
CA LYS A 811 -4.74 -21.74 0.45
C LYS A 811 -4.53 -20.79 -0.73
N LEU A 812 -5.55 -20.69 -1.57
CA LEU A 812 -5.69 -19.67 -2.61
C LEU A 812 -6.72 -18.65 -2.15
N ILE A 813 -6.37 -17.36 -2.24
CA ILE A 813 -7.25 -16.24 -1.93
C ILE A 813 -7.61 -15.55 -3.24
N LEU A 814 -8.88 -15.23 -3.43
CA LEU A 814 -9.42 -14.46 -4.56
C LEU A 814 -10.22 -13.28 -4.01
N ALA A 815 -9.88 -12.05 -4.39
CA ALA A 815 -10.67 -10.87 -4.07
C ALA A 815 -11.24 -10.28 -5.36
N GLN A 816 -12.57 -10.13 -5.45
CA GLN A 816 -13.17 -9.21 -6.41
C GLN A 816 -12.99 -7.78 -5.87
N LEU A 817 -12.90 -6.76 -6.73
CA LEU A 817 -12.68 -5.38 -6.28
C LEU A 817 -13.99 -4.55 -6.25
N LYS A 818 -14.89 -4.81 -7.18
CA LYS A 818 -16.19 -4.16 -7.34
C LYS A 818 -17.32 -5.18 -7.43
N ASP A 819 -18.43 -4.90 -6.77
CA ASP A 819 -19.68 -5.67 -6.91
C ASP A 819 -20.38 -5.40 -8.26
N SER A 820 -21.49 -6.10 -8.50
CA SER A 820 -22.31 -5.94 -9.71
C SER A 820 -23.02 -4.58 -9.83
N ALA A 821 -23.02 -3.76 -8.77
CA ALA A 821 -23.50 -2.38 -8.78
C ALA A 821 -22.35 -1.35 -8.96
N GLY A 822 -21.10 -1.81 -9.02
CA GLY A 822 -19.91 -0.98 -9.19
C GLY A 822 -19.34 -0.40 -7.89
N ASN A 823 -19.88 -0.75 -6.73
CA ASN A 823 -19.34 -0.34 -5.42
C ASN A 823 -18.08 -1.14 -5.12
N ALA A 824 -17.15 -0.56 -4.34
CA ALA A 824 -16.02 -1.32 -3.81
C ALA A 824 -16.52 -2.45 -2.89
N ASN A 825 -16.30 -3.70 -3.28
CA ASN A 825 -16.69 -4.89 -2.54
C ASN A 825 -15.52 -5.87 -2.53
N VAL A 826 -14.67 -5.75 -1.52
CA VAL A 826 -13.38 -6.45 -1.43
C VAL A 826 -13.47 -7.61 -0.43
N GLN A 827 -14.57 -8.38 -0.46
CA GLN A 827 -14.69 -9.62 0.31
C GLN A 827 -13.76 -10.69 -0.31
N PRO A 828 -12.76 -11.19 0.44
CA PRO A 828 -11.84 -12.20 -0.08
C PRO A 828 -12.43 -13.61 0.10
N TYR A 829 -12.48 -14.36 -0.98
CA TYR A 829 -12.82 -15.78 -1.00
C TYR A 829 -11.55 -16.60 -0.75
N VAL A 830 -11.56 -17.44 0.28
CA VAL A 830 -10.44 -18.33 0.62
C VAL A 830 -10.81 -19.76 0.22
N PHE A 831 -10.00 -20.35 -0.64
CA PHE A 831 -10.15 -21.72 -1.13
C PHE A 831 -9.06 -22.61 -0.54
N ASP A 832 -9.45 -23.70 0.10
CA ASP A 832 -8.54 -24.76 0.53
C ASP A 832 -8.20 -25.68 -0.65
N LEU A 833 -6.93 -25.67 -1.04
CA LEU A 833 -6.40 -26.53 -2.09
C LEU A 833 -6.06 -27.90 -1.50
N GLN A 834 -6.75 -28.93 -1.98
CA GLN A 834 -6.36 -30.32 -1.73
C GLN A 834 -5.09 -30.61 -2.53
N GLY A 835 -4.09 -31.18 -1.88
CA GLY A 835 -2.82 -31.51 -2.53
C GLY A 835 -2.99 -32.66 -3.50
N VAL A 836 -2.33 -32.58 -4.65
CA VAL A 836 -2.38 -33.65 -5.65
C VAL A 836 -1.60 -34.85 -5.12
N ASN A 837 -2.31 -35.93 -4.77
CA ASN A 837 -1.67 -37.20 -4.40
C ASN A 837 -0.86 -37.75 -5.59
N ALA A 838 0.25 -38.44 -5.29
CA ALA A 838 1.11 -39.04 -6.30
C ALA A 838 0.43 -40.17 -7.11
N THR A 839 -0.74 -40.62 -6.66
CA THR A 839 -1.66 -41.50 -7.37
C THR A 839 -3.01 -40.79 -7.57
N SER A 840 -3.63 -41.00 -8.73
CA SER A 840 -5.01 -40.60 -9.01
C SER A 840 -5.90 -41.83 -9.18
N LEU A 841 -7.14 -41.71 -8.73
CA LEU A 841 -8.24 -42.62 -9.05
C LEU A 841 -9.45 -41.76 -9.36
N THR A 842 -9.94 -41.81 -10.60
CA THR A 842 -10.99 -40.91 -11.10
C THR A 842 -12.10 -41.69 -11.79
N GLY A 843 -13.32 -41.20 -11.71
CA GLY A 843 -14.50 -41.84 -12.30
C GLY A 843 -15.77 -41.11 -11.90
N PRO A 844 -16.96 -41.66 -12.18
CA PRO A 844 -18.22 -41.04 -11.79
C PRO A 844 -18.32 -40.95 -10.26
N GLU A 845 -18.78 -39.80 -9.77
CA GLU A 845 -19.08 -39.57 -8.34
C GLU A 845 -20.46 -40.13 -7.95
N ASN A 846 -21.36 -40.29 -8.93
CA ASN A 846 -22.72 -40.79 -8.75
C ASN A 846 -22.97 -41.93 -9.75
N VAL A 847 -23.57 -43.03 -9.27
CA VAL A 847 -24.03 -44.16 -10.11
C VAL A 847 -25.38 -44.64 -9.62
N SER A 848 -26.25 -45.09 -10.52
CA SER A 848 -27.53 -45.70 -10.13
C SER A 848 -27.37 -47.19 -9.82
N THR A 849 -28.31 -47.76 -9.07
CA THR A 849 -28.35 -49.20 -8.83
C THR A 849 -28.40 -50.00 -10.14
N GLY A 850 -27.50 -50.98 -10.28
CA GLY A 850 -27.38 -51.80 -11.48
C GLY A 850 -26.40 -51.29 -12.55
N ASP A 851 -25.90 -50.06 -12.46
CA ASP A 851 -24.97 -49.49 -13.45
C ASP A 851 -23.61 -50.19 -13.45
N VAL A 852 -22.99 -50.27 -14.63
CA VAL A 852 -21.57 -50.66 -14.81
C VAL A 852 -20.75 -49.40 -15.07
N PHE A 853 -19.64 -49.24 -14.36
CA PHE A 853 -18.80 -48.05 -14.43
C PHE A 853 -17.30 -48.39 -14.32
N ASP A 854 -16.46 -47.50 -14.83
CA ASP A 854 -15.00 -47.60 -14.77
C ASP A 854 -14.43 -46.57 -13.78
N LEU A 855 -13.43 -46.97 -13.00
CA LEU A 855 -12.52 -46.05 -12.31
C LEU A 855 -11.13 -46.10 -12.96
N SER A 856 -10.61 -44.96 -13.40
CA SER A 856 -9.30 -44.82 -14.01
C SER A 856 -8.23 -44.53 -12.96
N PHE A 857 -7.22 -45.38 -12.85
CA PHE A 857 -6.07 -45.21 -11.95
C PHE A 857 -4.84 -44.71 -12.73
N GLY A 858 -4.05 -43.83 -12.11
CA GLY A 858 -2.85 -43.24 -12.69
C GLY A 858 -1.82 -42.75 -11.67
N LEU A 859 -0.64 -42.37 -12.14
CA LEU A 859 0.41 -41.72 -11.34
C LEU A 859 0.54 -40.23 -11.72
N ASN A 860 0.84 -39.38 -10.75
CA ASN A 860 0.99 -37.93 -10.94
C ASN A 860 2.26 -37.44 -10.25
N GLY A 861 3.17 -36.79 -10.98
CA GLY A 861 4.40 -36.22 -10.41
C GLY A 861 5.41 -37.24 -9.87
N TYR A 862 5.30 -38.52 -10.23
CA TYR A 862 6.33 -39.51 -9.91
C TYR A 862 7.58 -39.26 -10.76
N SER A 863 8.73 -39.07 -10.11
CA SER A 863 9.95 -38.52 -10.72
C SER A 863 11.07 -39.53 -10.95
N GLN A 864 10.83 -40.81 -10.66
CA GLN A 864 11.78 -41.90 -10.89
C GLN A 864 11.35 -42.75 -12.09
N ASP A 865 12.27 -43.57 -12.59
CA ASP A 865 11.94 -44.62 -13.56
C ASP A 865 10.94 -45.63 -12.96
N ALA A 866 10.12 -46.26 -13.80
CA ALA A 866 9.26 -47.37 -13.40
C ALA A 866 9.38 -48.56 -14.36
N LEU A 867 9.50 -49.78 -13.83
CA LEU A 867 9.55 -51.02 -14.59
C LEU A 867 8.40 -51.96 -14.20
N ALA A 868 8.11 -52.06 -12.90
CA ALA A 868 7.04 -52.87 -12.34
C ALA A 868 6.28 -52.13 -11.25
N GLN A 869 5.02 -52.51 -11.03
CA GLN A 869 4.19 -52.01 -9.94
C GLN A 869 3.35 -53.12 -9.32
N ASP A 870 3.22 -53.06 -7.99
CA ASP A 870 2.26 -53.82 -7.19
C ASP A 870 1.25 -52.84 -6.58
N MET A 871 -0.01 -53.25 -6.45
CA MET A 871 -1.05 -52.45 -5.80
C MET A 871 -2.21 -53.30 -5.29
N THR A 872 -2.89 -52.83 -4.25
CA THR A 872 -4.06 -53.48 -3.66
C THR A 872 -5.29 -52.57 -3.78
N VAL A 873 -6.34 -53.04 -4.46
CA VAL A 873 -7.66 -52.39 -4.56
C VAL A 873 -8.58 -52.97 -3.51
N THR A 874 -9.20 -52.12 -2.69
CA THR A 874 -10.18 -52.47 -1.66
C THR A 874 -11.54 -51.82 -1.97
N PHE A 875 -12.63 -52.57 -1.88
CA PHE A 875 -14.00 -52.09 -2.17
C PHE A 875 -15.06 -52.82 -1.33
N ASN A 876 -16.26 -52.23 -1.23
CA ASN A 876 -17.36 -52.80 -0.46
C ASN A 876 -18.18 -53.83 -1.27
N THR A 877 -18.02 -55.12 -0.96
CA THR A 877 -18.71 -56.24 -1.63
C THR A 877 -20.22 -56.30 -1.40
N TYR A 878 -20.77 -55.58 -0.42
CA TYR A 878 -22.22 -55.45 -0.25
C TYR A 878 -22.83 -54.44 -1.21
N LYS A 879 -22.02 -53.55 -1.80
CA LYS A 879 -22.50 -52.47 -2.68
C LYS A 879 -22.04 -52.61 -4.13
N LEU A 880 -20.85 -53.15 -4.35
CA LEU A 880 -20.20 -53.25 -5.65
C LEU A 880 -19.78 -54.70 -5.95
N ASP A 881 -19.95 -55.13 -7.21
CA ASP A 881 -19.24 -56.27 -7.77
C ASP A 881 -18.09 -55.77 -8.65
N PHE A 882 -16.90 -56.35 -8.51
CA PHE A 882 -15.77 -56.09 -9.41
C PHE A 882 -15.85 -56.99 -10.64
N ILE A 883 -15.60 -56.42 -11.83
CA ILE A 883 -15.62 -57.15 -13.09
C ILE A 883 -14.19 -57.57 -13.47
N ALA A 884 -13.36 -56.62 -13.91
CA ALA A 884 -11.98 -56.86 -14.31
C ALA A 884 -11.16 -55.56 -14.33
N PRO A 885 -9.82 -55.63 -14.24
CA PRO A 885 -8.94 -54.52 -14.58
C PRO A 885 -8.58 -54.53 -16.08
N ALA A 886 -8.32 -53.37 -16.66
CA ALA A 886 -7.89 -53.25 -18.05
C ALA A 886 -6.82 -52.16 -18.23
N SER A 887 -5.74 -52.47 -18.95
CA SER A 887 -4.75 -51.48 -19.38
C SER A 887 -5.36 -50.41 -20.29
N LEU A 888 -5.00 -49.14 -20.06
CA LEU A 888 -5.44 -48.02 -20.91
C LEU A 888 -4.60 -47.84 -22.17
N ASN A 889 -3.37 -48.35 -22.21
CA ASN A 889 -2.47 -48.21 -23.35
C ASN A 889 -1.59 -49.48 -23.56
N ASN A 890 -0.64 -49.41 -24.48
CA ASN A 890 0.28 -50.52 -24.78
C ASN A 890 1.58 -50.50 -23.97
N ASP A 891 1.96 -49.33 -23.47
CA ASP A 891 3.17 -49.09 -22.69
C ASP A 891 2.98 -49.40 -21.19
N PHE A 892 1.75 -49.72 -20.76
CA PHE A 892 1.43 -50.19 -19.42
C PHE A 892 0.58 -51.47 -19.49
N LYS A 893 1.04 -52.57 -18.90
CA LYS A 893 0.34 -53.86 -18.90
C LYS A 893 0.03 -54.34 -17.49
N VAL A 894 -1.26 -54.54 -17.22
CA VAL A 894 -1.72 -55.40 -16.11
C VAL A 894 -1.33 -56.83 -16.48
N VAL A 895 -0.44 -57.44 -15.70
CA VAL A 895 0.11 -58.79 -15.95
C VAL A 895 -0.84 -59.85 -15.45
N ASP A 896 -1.30 -59.71 -14.20
CA ASP A 896 -2.27 -60.58 -13.55
C ASP A 896 -2.94 -59.85 -12.38
N TYR A 897 -4.09 -60.35 -11.94
CA TYR A 897 -4.75 -59.89 -10.73
C TYR A 897 -5.35 -61.05 -9.94
N LYS A 898 -5.36 -60.90 -8.61
CA LYS A 898 -5.86 -61.94 -7.70
C LYS A 898 -6.76 -61.34 -6.64
N VAL A 899 -7.96 -61.88 -6.51
CA VAL A 899 -8.80 -61.68 -5.32
C VAL A 899 -8.08 -62.35 -4.15
N ILE A 900 -7.61 -61.55 -3.19
CA ILE A 900 -6.86 -62.04 -2.02
C ILE A 900 -7.79 -62.26 -0.82
N GLU A 901 -8.82 -61.43 -0.68
CA GLU A 901 -9.92 -61.55 0.28
C GLU A 901 -11.20 -60.99 -0.39
N PRO A 902 -12.42 -61.31 0.10
CA PRO A 902 -13.63 -60.65 -0.39
C PRO A 902 -13.51 -59.12 -0.27
N GLY A 903 -13.60 -58.42 -1.39
CA GLY A 903 -13.45 -56.96 -1.44
C GLY A 903 -12.01 -56.47 -1.51
N LYS A 904 -11.00 -57.35 -1.64
CA LYS A 904 -9.59 -56.97 -1.84
C LYS A 904 -8.96 -57.72 -3.00
N ILE A 905 -8.35 -56.97 -3.92
CA ILE A 905 -7.69 -57.48 -5.12
C ILE A 905 -6.26 -56.94 -5.16
N ARG A 906 -5.28 -57.82 -5.36
CA ARG A 906 -3.90 -57.43 -5.67
C ARG A 906 -3.68 -57.49 -7.18
N LEU A 907 -3.03 -56.48 -7.74
CA LEU A 907 -2.68 -56.39 -9.16
C LEU A 907 -1.16 -56.31 -9.30
N LEU A 908 -0.62 -56.97 -10.32
CA LEU A 908 0.77 -56.84 -10.73
C LEU A 908 0.82 -56.26 -12.13
N ASN A 909 1.56 -55.16 -12.28
CA ASN A 909 1.61 -54.35 -13.49
C ASN A 909 3.07 -54.15 -13.95
N VAL A 910 3.29 -53.90 -15.24
CA VAL A 910 4.61 -53.59 -15.82
C VAL A 910 4.54 -52.42 -16.80
N PHE A 911 5.62 -51.65 -16.85
CA PHE A 911 5.82 -50.50 -17.71
C PHE A 911 6.77 -50.84 -18.86
N PHE A 912 6.48 -50.30 -20.04
CA PHE A 912 7.23 -50.43 -21.29
C PHE A 912 7.37 -49.07 -21.96
N GLY A 913 8.24 -48.98 -22.97
CA GLY A 913 8.33 -47.80 -23.83
C GLY A 913 8.62 -46.51 -23.06
N ASN A 914 7.89 -45.44 -23.38
CA ASN A 914 8.15 -44.13 -22.80
C ASN A 914 7.75 -44.04 -21.32
N LEU A 915 6.75 -44.83 -20.89
CA LEU A 915 6.29 -44.85 -19.51
C LEU A 915 7.31 -45.45 -18.53
N GLN A 916 8.44 -46.00 -19.01
CA GLN A 916 9.53 -46.41 -18.14
C GLN A 916 10.34 -45.23 -17.57
N GLY A 917 10.36 -44.08 -18.26
CA GLY A 917 11.06 -42.87 -17.83
C GLY A 917 10.15 -41.72 -17.43
N ASP A 918 8.87 -41.77 -17.82
CA ASP A 918 7.82 -40.86 -17.36
C ASP A 918 6.52 -41.66 -17.13
N PRO A 919 6.34 -42.29 -15.96
CA PRO A 919 5.22 -43.19 -15.70
C PRO A 919 3.90 -42.47 -15.36
N ASN A 920 3.82 -41.16 -15.62
CA ASN A 920 2.70 -40.31 -15.20
C ASN A 920 1.51 -40.35 -16.19
N GLY A 921 0.32 -40.03 -15.69
CA GLY A 921 -0.94 -40.10 -16.42
C GLY A 921 -1.76 -41.35 -16.09
N ALA A 922 -2.83 -41.58 -16.86
CA ALA A 922 -3.78 -42.68 -16.64
C ALA A 922 -3.25 -44.01 -17.20
N LEU A 923 -3.19 -45.03 -16.35
CA LEU A 923 -2.50 -46.31 -16.63
C LEU A 923 -3.47 -47.48 -16.83
N LEU A 924 -4.49 -47.60 -15.97
CA LEU A 924 -5.46 -48.71 -16.01
C LEU A 924 -6.88 -48.26 -15.62
N LYS A 925 -7.86 -49.05 -16.04
CA LYS A 925 -9.26 -48.99 -15.57
C LYS A 925 -9.55 -50.15 -14.64
N LEU A 926 -10.34 -49.89 -13.60
CA LEU A 926 -10.96 -50.86 -12.71
C LEU A 926 -12.47 -50.81 -12.96
N GLN A 927 -13.03 -51.89 -13.50
CA GLN A 927 -14.46 -51.93 -13.84
C GLN A 927 -15.29 -52.56 -12.72
N PHE A 928 -16.38 -51.89 -12.35
CA PHE A 928 -17.30 -52.29 -11.29
C PHE A 928 -18.75 -52.26 -11.76
N LYS A 929 -19.62 -52.94 -11.01
CA LYS A 929 -21.07 -52.85 -11.12
C LYS A 929 -21.71 -52.52 -9.78
N ALA A 930 -22.60 -51.52 -9.74
CA ALA A 930 -23.42 -51.23 -8.57
C ALA A 930 -24.50 -52.30 -8.39
N LYS A 931 -24.69 -52.80 -7.16
CA LYS A 931 -25.69 -53.85 -6.91
C LYS A 931 -27.12 -53.30 -6.98
N PRO A 932 -28.11 -54.12 -7.39
CA PRO A 932 -29.51 -53.66 -7.55
C PRO A 932 -30.15 -53.12 -6.28
N ASP A 933 -29.66 -53.56 -5.11
CA ASP A 933 -30.12 -53.24 -3.76
C ASP A 933 -29.17 -52.33 -2.96
N ALA A 934 -28.11 -51.81 -3.58
CA ALA A 934 -27.15 -50.92 -2.94
C ALA A 934 -27.68 -49.47 -2.83
N SER A 935 -27.35 -48.76 -1.75
CA SER A 935 -27.65 -47.33 -1.64
C SER A 935 -26.64 -46.59 -0.77
N GLY A 936 -26.45 -45.30 -1.04
CA GLY A 936 -25.49 -44.43 -0.37
C GLY A 936 -24.04 -44.81 -0.62
N ASP A 937 -23.12 -44.15 0.08
CA ASP A 937 -21.70 -44.10 -0.30
C ASP A 937 -20.96 -45.44 -0.31
N ALA A 938 -20.15 -45.65 -1.35
CA ALA A 938 -19.19 -46.74 -1.48
C ALA A 938 -17.82 -46.17 -1.84
N ALA A 939 -16.80 -46.49 -1.02
CA ALA A 939 -15.42 -46.15 -1.31
C ALA A 939 -14.72 -47.29 -2.07
N VAL A 940 -13.91 -46.93 -3.07
CA VAL A 940 -12.89 -47.80 -3.66
C VAL A 940 -11.53 -47.19 -3.33
N THR A 941 -10.69 -47.94 -2.60
CA THR A 941 -9.38 -47.49 -2.13
C THR A 941 -8.27 -48.29 -2.80
N VAL A 942 -7.31 -47.61 -3.40
CA VAL A 942 -6.02 -48.17 -3.82
C VAL A 942 -5.00 -47.93 -2.70
N SER A 943 -4.31 -48.99 -2.28
CA SER A 943 -3.29 -48.99 -1.22
C SER A 943 -2.13 -49.93 -1.58
N ASN A 944 -1.05 -49.89 -0.78
CA ASN A 944 0.17 -50.68 -1.00
C ASN A 944 0.72 -50.51 -2.43
N VAL A 945 0.77 -49.28 -2.94
CA VAL A 945 1.29 -49.01 -4.28
C VAL A 945 2.81 -49.01 -4.19
N ILE A 946 3.44 -50.04 -4.76
CA ILE A 946 4.90 -50.16 -4.82
C ILE A 946 5.30 -50.01 -6.28
N VAL A 947 6.29 -49.17 -6.58
CA VAL A 947 6.85 -48.98 -7.92
C VAL A 947 8.34 -49.27 -7.87
N VAL A 948 8.84 -50.06 -8.83
CA VAL A 948 10.25 -50.48 -8.89
C VAL A 948 10.91 -49.85 -10.12
N GLY A 949 12.01 -49.12 -9.89
CA GLY A 949 12.79 -48.45 -10.94
C GLY A 949 13.87 -49.32 -11.59
N LYS A 950 14.75 -48.70 -12.40
CA LYS A 950 15.92 -49.38 -13.02
C LYS A 950 17.06 -49.68 -12.05
N ASP A 951 16.94 -49.22 -10.81
CA ASP A 951 17.88 -49.44 -9.70
C ASP A 951 17.52 -50.65 -8.82
N ASP A 952 16.47 -51.39 -9.20
CA ASP A 952 15.90 -52.52 -8.47
C ASP A 952 15.39 -52.17 -7.04
N VAL A 953 15.08 -50.87 -6.78
CA VAL A 953 14.58 -50.41 -5.48
C VAL A 953 13.04 -50.33 -5.48
N GLU A 954 12.41 -51.01 -4.51
CA GLU A 954 10.99 -50.88 -4.22
C GLU A 954 10.69 -49.52 -3.55
N ASN A 955 10.02 -48.63 -4.28
CA ASN A 955 9.55 -47.35 -3.77
C ASN A 955 8.06 -47.43 -3.40
N GLU A 956 7.73 -47.16 -2.13
CA GLU A 956 6.34 -47.06 -1.68
C GLU A 956 5.75 -45.69 -2.10
N VAL A 957 4.56 -45.74 -2.73
CA VAL A 957 3.82 -44.57 -3.20
C VAL A 957 2.50 -44.48 -2.42
N ALA A 958 2.14 -43.27 -1.99
CA ALA A 958 0.88 -43.04 -1.29
C ALA A 958 -0.33 -43.45 -2.16
N GLY A 959 -1.21 -44.27 -1.59
CA GLY A 959 -2.46 -44.69 -2.20
C GLY A 959 -3.50 -43.57 -2.30
N THR A 960 -4.66 -43.91 -2.85
CA THR A 960 -5.75 -42.96 -3.12
C THR A 960 -7.11 -43.64 -3.00
N SER A 961 -8.17 -42.87 -2.77
CA SER A 961 -9.55 -43.37 -2.69
C SER A 961 -10.47 -42.56 -3.58
N HIS A 962 -11.42 -43.23 -4.22
CA HIS A 962 -12.53 -42.59 -4.93
C HIS A 962 -13.84 -42.98 -4.24
N ASN A 963 -14.67 -42.00 -3.88
CA ASN A 963 -15.98 -42.21 -3.28
C ASN A 963 -17.06 -42.11 -4.35
N ILE A 964 -18.05 -42.99 -4.27
CA ILE A 964 -19.18 -43.04 -5.19
C ILE A 964 -20.46 -43.08 -4.39
N HIS A 965 -21.37 -42.15 -4.66
CA HIS A 965 -22.71 -42.17 -4.14
C HIS A 965 -23.59 -43.08 -5.02
N ILE A 966 -24.17 -44.12 -4.43
CA ILE A 966 -25.09 -45.02 -5.14
C ILE A 966 -26.52 -44.55 -4.90
N THR A 967 -27.17 -44.02 -5.93
CA THR A 967 -28.56 -43.54 -5.86
C THR A 967 -29.55 -44.64 -6.22
N THR A 968 -30.65 -44.70 -5.48
CA THR A 968 -31.86 -45.40 -5.92
C THR A 968 -32.50 -44.65 -7.09
N VAL A 969 -33.13 -45.37 -8.02
CA VAL A 969 -33.81 -44.75 -9.18
C VAL A 969 -35.00 -43.91 -8.70
N GLU A 970 -34.94 -42.61 -8.94
CA GLU A 970 -35.91 -41.61 -8.49
C GLU A 970 -37.13 -41.55 -9.40
N LYS A 971 -38.29 -41.93 -8.86
CA LYS A 971 -39.57 -42.05 -9.61
C LYS A 971 -40.67 -41.13 -9.12
N GLN A 972 -40.42 -40.32 -8.08
CA GLN A 972 -41.44 -39.45 -7.48
C GLN A 972 -41.97 -38.44 -8.50
N ASP A 973 -41.08 -37.65 -9.13
CA ASP A 973 -41.43 -36.66 -10.15
C ASP A 973 -42.26 -37.21 -11.32
N LEU A 974 -41.92 -38.42 -11.80
CA LEU A 974 -42.67 -39.07 -12.86
C LEU A 974 -44.07 -39.45 -12.38
N SER A 975 -44.20 -39.90 -11.12
CA SER A 975 -45.48 -40.27 -10.50
C SER A 975 -46.38 -39.05 -10.27
N GLU A 976 -45.79 -37.91 -9.85
CA GLU A 976 -46.51 -36.64 -9.69
C GLU A 976 -46.99 -36.08 -11.02
N LEU A 977 -46.14 -36.10 -12.07
CA LEU A 977 -46.51 -35.68 -13.42
C LEU A 977 -47.59 -36.58 -14.05
N ILE A 978 -47.55 -37.90 -13.78
CA ILE A 978 -48.63 -38.83 -14.17
C ILE A 978 -49.95 -38.42 -13.51
N ALA A 979 -49.94 -38.09 -12.21
CA ALA A 979 -51.14 -37.64 -11.51
C ALA A 979 -51.69 -36.30 -12.05
N GLU A 980 -50.81 -35.34 -12.36
CA GLU A 980 -51.18 -34.07 -12.99
C GLU A 980 -51.81 -34.27 -14.39
N ALA A 981 -51.19 -35.13 -15.21
CA ALA A 981 -51.67 -35.46 -16.55
C ALA A 981 -53.03 -36.20 -16.51
N GLN A 982 -53.19 -37.16 -15.58
CA GLN A 982 -54.45 -37.85 -15.34
C GLN A 982 -55.56 -36.90 -14.86
N SER A 983 -55.25 -35.98 -13.95
CA SER A 983 -56.20 -34.94 -13.50
C SER A 983 -56.61 -34.01 -14.64
N THR A 984 -55.64 -33.54 -15.44
CA THR A 984 -55.90 -32.69 -16.61
C THR A 984 -56.76 -33.42 -17.65
N TYR A 985 -56.46 -34.70 -17.92
CA TYR A 985 -57.26 -35.57 -18.78
C TYR A 985 -58.68 -35.79 -18.23
N ALA A 986 -58.85 -36.01 -16.92
CA ALA A 986 -60.15 -36.25 -16.32
C ALA A 986 -61.07 -35.01 -16.42
N ASN A 987 -60.51 -33.82 -16.16
CA ASN A 987 -61.26 -32.55 -16.16
C ASN A 987 -61.55 -31.99 -17.57
N ALA A 988 -60.81 -32.41 -18.60
CA ALA A 988 -61.00 -31.94 -19.96
C ALA A 988 -62.26 -32.54 -20.63
N THR A 989 -63.08 -31.69 -21.25
CA THR A 989 -64.21 -32.08 -22.09
C THR A 989 -63.85 -31.90 -23.56
N GLU A 990 -64.06 -32.91 -24.40
CA GLU A 990 -63.89 -32.78 -25.85
C GLU A 990 -65.15 -32.24 -26.54
N GLY A 991 -64.97 -31.48 -27.61
CA GLY A 991 -66.05 -30.97 -28.44
C GLY A 991 -65.59 -29.86 -29.39
N ARG A 992 -66.45 -28.85 -29.59
CA ARG A 992 -66.29 -27.74 -30.55
C ARG A 992 -66.50 -26.35 -29.94
N LEU A 993 -66.88 -26.26 -28.66
CA LEU A 993 -67.19 -25.01 -27.99
C LEU A 993 -65.95 -24.42 -27.31
N VAL A 994 -65.97 -23.10 -27.06
CA VAL A 994 -64.93 -22.42 -26.28
C VAL A 994 -64.79 -23.07 -24.89
N GLY A 995 -63.55 -23.36 -24.48
CA GLY A 995 -63.22 -24.09 -23.25
C GLY A 995 -63.27 -25.62 -23.37
N GLN A 996 -63.67 -26.18 -24.52
CA GLN A 996 -63.51 -27.60 -24.84
C GLN A 996 -62.21 -27.86 -25.60
N TYR A 997 -61.82 -29.13 -25.71
CA TYR A 997 -60.67 -29.56 -26.50
C TYR A 997 -61.14 -30.28 -27.79
N PRO A 998 -60.39 -30.22 -28.91
CA PRO A 998 -60.71 -30.95 -30.13
C PRO A 998 -60.89 -32.45 -29.90
N VAL A 999 -61.87 -33.05 -30.55
CA VAL A 999 -62.15 -34.50 -30.48
C VAL A 999 -60.92 -35.31 -30.91
N GLY A 1000 -60.47 -36.23 -30.04
CA GLY A 1000 -59.28 -37.06 -30.24
C GLY A 1000 -58.01 -36.55 -29.53
N SER A 1001 -58.01 -35.30 -29.03
CA SER A 1001 -56.88 -34.76 -28.25
C SER A 1001 -56.64 -35.53 -26.94
N LYS A 1002 -57.70 -35.99 -26.27
CA LYS A 1002 -57.62 -36.80 -25.06
C LYS A 1002 -56.96 -38.14 -25.32
N ALA A 1003 -57.24 -38.76 -26.47
CA ALA A 1003 -56.65 -40.05 -26.82
C ALA A 1003 -55.11 -39.96 -26.91
N ALA A 1004 -54.57 -38.89 -27.49
CA ALA A 1004 -53.12 -38.66 -27.58
C ALA A 1004 -52.47 -38.49 -26.18
N LEU A 1005 -53.07 -37.70 -25.28
CA LEU A 1005 -52.58 -37.56 -23.91
C LEU A 1005 -52.65 -38.88 -23.14
N ASN A 1006 -53.71 -39.66 -23.31
CA ASN A 1006 -53.86 -40.96 -22.65
C ASN A 1006 -52.80 -41.99 -23.10
N THR A 1007 -52.36 -41.94 -24.36
CA THR A 1007 -51.23 -42.76 -24.85
C THR A 1007 -49.93 -42.40 -24.13
N ALA A 1008 -49.63 -41.11 -23.96
CA ALA A 1008 -48.43 -40.68 -23.22
C ALA A 1008 -48.48 -41.07 -21.73
N ILE A 1009 -49.63 -40.88 -21.08
CA ILE A 1009 -49.86 -41.33 -19.68
C ILE A 1009 -49.63 -42.85 -19.55
N SER A 1010 -50.11 -43.63 -20.51
CA SER A 1010 -49.97 -45.11 -20.49
C SER A 1010 -48.51 -45.56 -20.64
N ALA A 1011 -47.72 -44.88 -21.47
CA ALA A 1011 -46.29 -45.17 -21.63
C ALA A 1011 -45.49 -44.80 -20.38
N ALA A 1012 -45.75 -43.62 -19.79
CA ALA A 1012 -45.13 -43.19 -18.54
C ALA A 1012 -45.42 -44.15 -17.37
N LEU A 1013 -46.66 -44.66 -17.27
CA LEU A 1013 -47.05 -45.67 -16.29
C LEU A 1013 -46.29 -46.99 -16.42
N GLN A 1014 -45.89 -47.41 -17.63
CA GLN A 1014 -45.10 -48.64 -17.79
C GLN A 1014 -43.71 -48.48 -17.16
N ILE A 1015 -43.03 -47.37 -17.43
CA ILE A 1015 -41.70 -47.07 -16.87
C ILE A 1015 -41.75 -46.85 -15.35
N ALA A 1016 -42.79 -46.17 -14.85
CA ALA A 1016 -43.00 -45.99 -13.42
C ALA A 1016 -43.10 -47.33 -12.68
N ASN A 1017 -43.82 -48.31 -13.24
CA ASN A 1017 -44.04 -49.62 -12.62
C ASN A 1017 -42.91 -50.66 -12.84
N ASP A 1018 -41.98 -50.43 -13.77
CA ASP A 1018 -40.87 -51.36 -14.04
C ASP A 1018 -39.76 -51.23 -12.97
N SER A 1019 -39.59 -52.26 -12.13
CA SER A 1019 -38.56 -52.30 -11.08
C SER A 1019 -37.12 -52.41 -11.61
N SER A 1020 -36.92 -52.55 -12.92
CA SER A 1020 -35.62 -52.58 -13.60
C SER A 1020 -35.31 -51.33 -14.44
N ALA A 1021 -36.23 -50.34 -14.47
CA ALA A 1021 -36.02 -49.09 -15.20
C ALA A 1021 -34.81 -48.31 -14.67
N THR A 1022 -33.98 -47.78 -15.58
CA THR A 1022 -32.86 -46.88 -15.26
C THR A 1022 -33.35 -45.44 -15.08
N GLN A 1023 -32.56 -44.58 -14.41
CA GLN A 1023 -32.90 -43.16 -14.26
C GLN A 1023 -33.12 -42.48 -15.62
N SER A 1024 -32.27 -42.76 -16.61
CA SER A 1024 -32.41 -42.23 -17.97
C SER A 1024 -33.75 -42.60 -18.63
N ALA A 1025 -34.28 -43.81 -18.38
CA ALA A 1025 -35.60 -44.21 -18.88
C ALA A 1025 -36.73 -43.45 -18.18
N VAL A 1026 -36.60 -43.19 -16.87
CA VAL A 1026 -37.55 -42.40 -16.08
C VAL A 1026 -37.57 -40.94 -16.54
N ASP A 1027 -36.40 -40.33 -16.75
CA ASP A 1027 -36.26 -38.94 -17.20
C ASP A 1027 -36.79 -38.73 -18.63
N GLN A 1028 -36.57 -39.72 -19.52
CA GLN A 1028 -37.13 -39.72 -20.87
C GLN A 1028 -38.67 -39.81 -20.82
N ALA A 1029 -39.22 -40.69 -19.98
CA ALA A 1029 -40.67 -40.81 -19.79
C ALA A 1029 -41.29 -39.52 -19.22
N LYS A 1030 -40.61 -38.86 -18.27
CA LYS A 1030 -41.02 -37.56 -17.70
C LYS A 1030 -41.06 -36.47 -18.78
N THR A 1031 -40.01 -36.37 -19.59
CA THR A 1031 -39.94 -35.43 -20.71
C THR A 1031 -41.09 -35.64 -21.71
N SER A 1032 -41.26 -36.87 -22.20
CA SER A 1032 -42.31 -37.20 -23.19
C SER A 1032 -43.73 -36.96 -22.67
N LEU A 1033 -43.99 -37.24 -21.38
CA LEU A 1033 -45.29 -36.97 -20.78
C LEU A 1033 -45.55 -35.47 -20.61
N ASN A 1034 -44.54 -34.69 -20.21
CA ASN A 1034 -44.68 -33.23 -20.06
C ASN A 1034 -44.96 -32.57 -21.42
N GLU A 1035 -44.22 -32.93 -22.47
CA GLU A 1035 -44.47 -32.44 -23.83
C GLU A 1035 -45.91 -32.72 -24.29
N ALA A 1036 -46.40 -33.95 -24.10
CA ALA A 1036 -47.78 -34.32 -24.42
C ALA A 1036 -48.82 -33.55 -23.60
N LEU A 1037 -48.54 -33.27 -22.32
CA LEU A 1037 -49.42 -32.50 -21.44
C LEU A 1037 -49.47 -31.01 -21.82
N GLN A 1038 -48.34 -30.40 -22.17
CA GLN A 1038 -48.28 -29.01 -22.62
C GLN A 1038 -48.95 -28.85 -24.00
N LEU A 1039 -48.70 -29.78 -24.93
CA LEU A 1039 -49.40 -29.81 -26.20
C LEU A 1039 -50.92 -29.93 -25.98
N PHE A 1040 -51.37 -30.86 -25.13
CA PHE A 1040 -52.78 -31.01 -24.82
C PHE A 1040 -53.40 -29.72 -24.27
N ARG A 1041 -52.73 -29.04 -23.31
CA ARG A 1041 -53.17 -27.75 -22.76
C ARG A 1041 -53.30 -26.65 -23.82
N SER A 1042 -52.40 -26.62 -24.80
CA SER A 1042 -52.44 -25.64 -25.90
C SER A 1042 -53.62 -25.80 -26.85
N LEU A 1043 -54.28 -26.98 -26.86
CA LEU A 1043 -55.38 -27.28 -27.77
C LEU A 1043 -56.75 -26.79 -27.29
N VAL A 1044 -56.85 -26.12 -26.14
CA VAL A 1044 -58.15 -25.58 -25.68
C VAL A 1044 -58.72 -24.58 -26.70
N ILE A 1045 -59.98 -24.78 -27.09
CA ILE A 1045 -60.66 -23.91 -28.06
C ILE A 1045 -60.91 -22.57 -27.38
N VAL A 1046 -60.28 -21.50 -27.88
CA VAL A 1046 -60.40 -20.14 -27.33
C VAL A 1046 -61.31 -19.22 -28.15
N SER A 1047 -61.65 -19.59 -29.37
CA SER A 1047 -62.60 -18.88 -30.24
C SER A 1047 -63.21 -19.83 -31.27
N ILE A 1048 -64.35 -19.43 -31.84
CA ILE A 1048 -65.10 -20.21 -32.84
C ILE A 1048 -65.01 -19.49 -34.20
N PRO A 1049 -64.33 -20.07 -35.21
CA PRO A 1049 -64.28 -19.48 -36.55
C PRO A 1049 -65.67 -19.37 -37.18
N GLY A 1050 -66.10 -18.13 -37.47
CA GLY A 1050 -67.42 -17.82 -38.03
C GLY A 1050 -68.47 -17.35 -37.01
N ASP A 1051 -68.20 -17.40 -35.72
CA ASP A 1051 -69.04 -16.74 -34.72
C ASP A 1051 -68.74 -15.23 -34.73
N THR A 1052 -69.40 -14.51 -35.62
CA THR A 1052 -69.23 -13.07 -35.80
C THR A 1052 -69.97 -12.27 -34.73
N ASN A 1053 -70.88 -12.89 -33.98
CA ASN A 1053 -71.72 -12.21 -33.01
C ASN A 1053 -71.32 -12.48 -31.54
N ASN A 1054 -70.37 -13.40 -31.33
CA ASN A 1054 -69.82 -13.86 -30.05
C ASN A 1054 -70.86 -14.56 -29.15
N ASP A 1055 -71.83 -15.29 -29.73
CA ASP A 1055 -72.82 -16.08 -28.96
C ASP A 1055 -72.51 -17.60 -28.86
N ASN A 1056 -71.25 -17.95 -29.14
CA ASN A 1056 -70.63 -19.28 -29.07
C ASN A 1056 -71.24 -20.34 -29.98
N LYS A 1057 -71.76 -19.93 -31.14
CA LYS A 1057 -72.22 -20.80 -32.23
C LYS A 1057 -72.04 -20.09 -33.57
N VAL A 1058 -71.93 -20.86 -34.65
CA VAL A 1058 -72.00 -20.32 -36.01
C VAL A 1058 -73.40 -20.56 -36.55
N SER A 1059 -74.13 -19.49 -36.83
CA SER A 1059 -75.56 -19.57 -37.12
C SER A 1059 -76.03 -18.58 -38.18
N VAL A 1060 -77.30 -18.68 -38.59
CA VAL A 1060 -77.93 -17.64 -39.44
C VAL A 1060 -77.94 -16.25 -38.79
N GLY A 1061 -77.70 -16.14 -37.48
CA GLY A 1061 -77.47 -14.86 -36.79
C GLY A 1061 -76.19 -14.18 -37.29
N ASP A 1062 -75.11 -14.95 -37.48
CA ASP A 1062 -73.81 -14.49 -37.97
C ASP A 1062 -73.86 -14.08 -39.43
N LEU A 1063 -74.48 -14.92 -40.26
CA LEU A 1063 -74.77 -14.58 -41.66
C LEU A 1063 -75.59 -13.28 -41.75
N SER A 1064 -76.52 -13.04 -40.83
CA SER A 1064 -77.28 -11.77 -40.78
C SER A 1064 -76.42 -10.54 -40.46
N ARG A 1065 -75.30 -10.72 -39.73
CA ARG A 1065 -74.35 -9.64 -39.44
C ARG A 1065 -73.54 -9.29 -40.69
N MET A 1066 -73.11 -10.29 -41.45
CA MET A 1066 -72.42 -10.09 -42.74
C MET A 1066 -73.33 -9.48 -43.80
N VAL A 1067 -74.58 -9.94 -43.91
CA VAL A 1067 -75.58 -9.36 -44.84
C VAL A 1067 -75.80 -7.86 -44.60
N LYS A 1068 -75.71 -7.38 -43.35
CA LYS A 1068 -75.79 -5.94 -43.01
C LYS A 1068 -74.56 -5.12 -43.46
N ALA A 1069 -73.44 -5.79 -43.70
CA ALA A 1069 -72.19 -5.20 -44.19
C ALA A 1069 -71.93 -5.49 -45.68
N TYR A 1070 -72.84 -6.21 -46.35
CA TYR A 1070 -72.69 -6.63 -47.74
C TYR A 1070 -72.53 -5.44 -48.70
N GLY A 1071 -71.54 -5.51 -49.58
CA GLY A 1071 -71.19 -4.46 -50.53
C GLY A 1071 -70.32 -3.35 -49.96
N LYS A 1072 -69.84 -3.48 -48.71
CA LYS A 1072 -68.81 -2.59 -48.14
C LYS A 1072 -67.41 -3.00 -48.57
N THR A 1073 -66.53 -2.02 -48.58
CA THR A 1073 -65.15 -2.11 -49.06
C THR A 1073 -64.16 -1.57 -48.02
N SER A 1074 -62.89 -1.95 -48.16
CA SER A 1074 -61.77 -1.40 -47.39
C SER A 1074 -61.60 0.12 -47.45
N GLN A 1075 -62.32 0.81 -48.35
CA GLN A 1075 -62.31 2.27 -48.49
C GLN A 1075 -63.47 2.96 -47.74
N ASP A 1076 -64.42 2.21 -47.18
CA ASP A 1076 -65.56 2.79 -46.48
C ASP A 1076 -65.16 3.30 -45.08
N PRO A 1077 -65.67 4.48 -44.63
CA PRO A 1077 -65.22 5.12 -43.39
C PRO A 1077 -65.41 4.30 -42.10
N ASP A 1078 -66.29 3.31 -42.13
CA ASP A 1078 -66.58 2.41 -41.01
C ASP A 1078 -66.08 0.97 -41.24
N TRP A 1079 -65.21 0.75 -42.24
CA TRP A 1079 -64.64 -0.57 -42.57
C TRP A 1079 -64.06 -1.30 -41.36
N ASN A 1080 -63.30 -0.61 -40.50
CA ASN A 1080 -62.70 -1.20 -39.30
C ASN A 1080 -63.74 -1.79 -38.31
N SER A 1081 -65.03 -1.43 -38.42
CA SER A 1081 -66.12 -2.02 -37.61
C SER A 1081 -66.72 -3.30 -38.20
N VAL A 1082 -66.39 -3.62 -39.46
CA VAL A 1082 -66.90 -4.76 -40.24
C VAL A 1082 -65.80 -5.62 -40.86
N MET A 1083 -64.53 -5.21 -40.82
CA MET A 1083 -63.39 -5.91 -41.45
C MET A 1083 -63.21 -7.37 -40.99
N SER A 1084 -63.75 -7.76 -39.83
CA SER A 1084 -63.76 -9.16 -39.36
C SER A 1084 -64.85 -10.03 -40.02
N LEU A 1085 -65.64 -9.45 -40.92
CA LEU A 1085 -66.70 -10.10 -41.71
C LEU A 1085 -66.26 -10.34 -43.16
N ASP A 1086 -65.07 -9.85 -43.54
CA ASP A 1086 -64.33 -10.21 -44.75
C ASP A 1086 -63.56 -11.51 -44.43
N LEU A 1087 -64.04 -12.63 -44.98
CA LEU A 1087 -63.52 -13.97 -44.68
C LEU A 1087 -62.49 -14.45 -45.71
N ASN A 1088 -62.58 -13.98 -46.96
CA ASN A 1088 -61.56 -14.24 -47.98
C ASN A 1088 -60.35 -13.29 -47.89
N GLN A 1089 -60.48 -12.18 -47.16
CA GLN A 1089 -59.50 -11.10 -46.96
C GLN A 1089 -59.15 -10.32 -48.25
N ASP A 1090 -60.09 -10.21 -49.20
CA ASP A 1090 -59.90 -9.46 -50.44
C ASP A 1090 -60.15 -7.94 -50.29
N GLY A 1091 -60.69 -7.50 -49.15
CA GLY A 1091 -61.02 -6.12 -48.85
C GLY A 1091 -62.42 -5.68 -49.29
N PHE A 1092 -63.32 -6.60 -49.59
CA PHE A 1092 -64.70 -6.35 -50.00
C PHE A 1092 -65.65 -7.44 -49.44
N ILE A 1093 -66.72 -7.05 -48.73
CA ILE A 1093 -67.68 -8.04 -48.19
C ILE A 1093 -68.70 -8.40 -49.27
N ASP A 1094 -68.55 -9.55 -49.93
CA ASP A 1094 -69.44 -10.01 -51.01
C ASP A 1094 -70.07 -11.40 -50.82
N ILE A 1095 -70.59 -11.97 -51.91
CA ILE A 1095 -71.27 -13.26 -51.92
C ILE A 1095 -70.34 -14.42 -51.60
N GLU A 1096 -69.04 -14.32 -51.86
CA GLU A 1096 -68.06 -15.35 -51.52
C GLU A 1096 -67.89 -15.46 -49.99
N ASP A 1097 -67.84 -14.35 -49.26
CA ASP A 1097 -67.82 -14.36 -47.78
C ASP A 1097 -69.11 -14.94 -47.20
N LEU A 1098 -70.26 -14.52 -47.72
CA LEU A 1098 -71.56 -15.07 -47.31
C LEU A 1098 -71.65 -16.57 -47.61
N VAL A 1099 -71.05 -17.04 -48.71
CA VAL A 1099 -70.93 -18.48 -49.04
C VAL A 1099 -69.95 -19.20 -48.11
N GLN A 1100 -68.85 -18.57 -47.71
CA GLN A 1100 -67.94 -19.14 -46.70
C GLN A 1100 -68.63 -19.27 -45.35
N MET A 1101 -69.35 -18.24 -44.91
CA MET A 1101 -70.16 -18.30 -43.70
C MET A 1101 -71.27 -19.36 -43.78
N ALA A 1102 -71.98 -19.44 -44.91
CA ALA A 1102 -72.98 -20.49 -45.12
C ALA A 1102 -72.35 -21.90 -45.04
N LYS A 1103 -71.14 -22.10 -45.60
CA LYS A 1103 -70.38 -23.35 -45.43
C LYS A 1103 -69.99 -23.60 -43.97
N LEU A 1104 -69.59 -22.60 -43.21
CA LEU A 1104 -69.32 -22.75 -41.77
C LEU A 1104 -70.59 -23.15 -41.01
N ILE A 1105 -71.72 -22.49 -41.27
CA ILE A 1105 -73.04 -22.83 -40.68
C ILE A 1105 -73.47 -24.27 -41.02
N PHE A 1106 -73.25 -24.75 -42.25
CA PHE A 1106 -73.59 -26.13 -42.65
C PHE A 1106 -72.67 -27.19 -42.04
N ASN A 1107 -71.47 -26.83 -41.58
CA ASN A 1107 -70.49 -27.76 -41.00
C ASN A 1107 -70.36 -27.64 -39.46
N TRP A 1108 -71.11 -26.71 -38.85
CA TRP A 1108 -71.17 -26.44 -37.42
C TRP A 1108 -71.86 -27.57 -36.64
#